data_AF-A0A957THE0-F1
#
_entry.id   AF-A0A957THE0-F1
#
_cell.length_a   1.000
_cell.length_b   1.000
_cell.length_c   1.000
_cell.angle_alpha   90.00
_cell.angle_beta   90.00
_cell.angle_gamma   90.00
#
_symmetry.space_group_name_H-M   'P 1'
#
loop_
_entity.id
_entity.type
_entity.pdbx_description
1 polymer ?
#
loop_
_entity_poly.entity_id
_entity_poly.type
_entity_poly.pdbx_seq_one_letter_code
_entity_poly.pdbx_strand_id
1 'polypeptide(L)'
;LAGWFTFLLVRTLTGNRWAAFVAGCAFAFSGYLTGYPPLQLAVLRTAIWLPLLLWLLWHAMHEPTKWRWWIGAALSYATMFLAGHPQTFLHGSYGMGAWLLWLFFRREGTGSDDENAVTDTSHHDSRFQNAPARLFGLIAFCALALALSAMQLLPSLEFTQLSVRANVTYDYVSGGFPLQDTWQLLLPGVLTQFSPLYIGVIGLGLAIVGSAGRRPVALFFALLTLLFLLLSYGQNGFLYPLFYRFAPGWQLFRGQERAAFVGTLSLSVLAGLGAAALPHLSYRRRRLLAVFLAVLISGGVYAFGVFWQLLGQSAVNQWVYLAIAIGTILLALVLVVTMVLPGWDRRRAILLTAALLVNLFVVNMGTNLSDFGPVRKTILAPEIVALQDAVATQVPNEQGLPGRVYNEFRVYEDYAMRLGVEDVWGSSPLRLARYAALFDNFPLDRMWRLTGVETVLTWRRELFEPSTLLAEFPQATDTTYLHALSVPDATTNPRAWFVSALRPGTDEAVLAALADHAIDLAEVAFLPPETLSSATTLRTGEQMVLLRRLSPQALQIHVRSAQEGMLVVSENWMPGWRVDSFTCLSPSPPCARTTSGDELPLLTALRTDLTFIGLVIPAGEMTFTLRYQPMSVYLGLTISGATALLLLIVCLWRWRRRVTR
;
A
#
# COMPACT_ATOMS: atom_id res chain seq x y z
N LEU A 1 18.80 0.61 4.66
CA LEU A 1 18.83 0.49 3.18
C LEU A 1 18.64 1.83 2.47
N ALA A 2 17.54 2.58 2.71
CA ALA A 2 17.28 3.88 2.06
C ALA A 2 18.50 4.81 2.02
N GLY A 3 19.10 5.11 3.17
CA GLY A 3 20.27 5.98 3.24
C GLY A 3 21.50 5.45 2.48
N TRP A 4 21.72 4.13 2.47
CA TRP A 4 22.82 3.51 1.72
C TRP A 4 22.62 3.61 0.21
N PHE A 5 21.39 3.40 -0.28
CA PHE A 5 21.09 3.54 -1.70
C PHE A 5 21.18 4.99 -2.17
N THR A 6 20.73 5.94 -1.34
CA THR A 6 20.94 7.37 -1.60
C THR A 6 22.43 7.73 -1.58
N PHE A 7 23.22 7.14 -0.67
CA PHE A 7 24.67 7.28 -0.65
C PHE A 7 25.31 6.81 -1.97
N LEU A 8 24.91 5.65 -2.50
CA LEU A 8 25.42 5.15 -3.78
C LEU A 8 25.12 6.12 -4.93
N LEU A 9 23.87 6.58 -5.02
CA LEU A 9 23.44 7.56 -6.02
C LEU A 9 24.28 8.83 -5.96
N VAL A 10 24.34 9.49 -4.80
CA VAL A 10 25.01 10.78 -4.65
C VAL A 10 26.53 10.65 -4.77
N ARG A 11 27.12 9.54 -4.34
CA ARG A 11 28.55 9.27 -4.56
C ARG A 11 28.87 9.21 -6.05
N THR A 12 28.02 8.58 -6.86
CA THR A 12 28.18 8.54 -8.31
C THR A 12 27.99 9.93 -8.94
N LEU A 13 27.03 10.73 -8.47
CA LEU A 13 26.76 12.06 -9.02
C LEU A 13 27.81 13.12 -8.63
N THR A 14 28.52 12.94 -7.52
CA THR A 14 29.44 13.96 -6.97
C THR A 14 30.91 13.54 -6.93
N GLY A 15 31.20 12.24 -6.94
CA GLY A 15 32.53 11.71 -6.62
C GLY A 15 32.93 11.84 -5.14
N ASN A 16 32.07 12.41 -4.28
CA ASN A 16 32.42 12.80 -2.91
C ASN A 16 31.70 11.92 -1.87
N ARG A 17 32.47 11.25 -1.00
CA ARG A 17 31.95 10.34 0.04
C ARG A 17 31.23 11.07 1.17
N TRP A 18 31.68 12.27 1.57
CA TRP A 18 31.01 13.05 2.61
C TRP A 18 29.66 13.57 2.13
N ALA A 19 29.60 14.10 0.91
CA ALA A 19 28.35 14.52 0.27
C ALA A 19 27.33 13.37 0.20
N ALA A 20 27.80 12.19 -0.21
CA ALA A 20 26.97 10.99 -0.24
C ALA A 20 26.46 10.57 1.15
N PHE A 21 27.30 10.68 2.18
CA PHE A 21 26.91 10.38 3.56
C PHE A 21 25.85 11.36 4.06
N VAL A 22 26.03 12.67 3.82
CA VAL A 22 25.04 13.71 4.17
C VAL A 22 23.69 13.42 3.53
N ALA A 23 23.64 13.14 2.22
CA ALA A 23 22.39 12.83 1.54
C ALA A 23 21.73 11.53 2.06
N GLY A 24 22.54 10.51 2.33
CA GLY A 24 22.07 9.25 2.91
C GLY A 24 21.42 9.45 4.28
N CYS A 25 22.06 10.23 5.16
CA CYS A 25 21.53 10.60 6.47
C CYS A 25 20.27 11.45 6.35
N ALA A 26 20.29 12.49 5.51
CA ALA A 26 19.15 13.38 5.30
C ALA A 26 17.89 12.61 4.86
N PHE A 27 18.04 11.66 3.93
CA PHE A 27 16.90 10.86 3.49
C PHE A 27 16.47 9.85 4.56
N ALA A 28 17.41 9.05 5.09
CA ALA A 28 17.11 7.97 6.03
C ALA A 28 16.41 8.45 7.32
N PHE A 29 16.80 9.62 7.82
CA PHE A 29 16.25 10.22 9.03
C PHE A 29 15.30 11.38 8.75
N SER A 30 14.85 11.56 7.50
CA SER A 30 13.84 12.57 7.15
C SER A 30 12.52 12.32 7.86
N GLY A 31 11.73 13.37 8.04
CA GLY A 31 10.37 13.28 8.57
C GLY A 31 9.48 12.36 7.73
N TYR A 32 9.72 12.23 6.42
CA TYR A 32 8.98 11.26 5.61
C TYR A 32 9.28 9.83 6.07
N LEU A 33 10.54 9.38 6.02
CA LEU A 33 10.85 7.96 6.29
C LEU A 33 10.71 7.55 7.76
N THR A 34 10.74 8.51 8.68
CA THR A 34 10.64 8.28 10.13
C THR A 34 9.30 8.73 10.73
N GLY A 35 8.42 9.33 9.93
CA GLY A 35 7.08 9.77 10.34
C GLY A 35 6.05 8.66 10.27
N TYR A 36 5.03 8.81 9.41
CA TYR A 36 3.94 7.85 9.28
C TYR A 36 4.27 6.52 8.55
N PRO A 37 5.24 6.42 7.60
CA PRO A 37 5.49 5.17 6.86
C PRO A 37 5.89 3.95 7.71
N PRO A 38 6.62 4.07 8.83
CA PRO A 38 6.80 2.96 9.77
C PRO A 38 5.49 2.36 10.31
N LEU A 39 4.42 3.15 10.39
CA LEU A 39 3.08 2.67 10.77
C LEU A 39 2.40 1.89 9.63
N GLN A 40 2.89 2.03 8.40
CA GLN A 40 2.40 1.33 7.21
C GLN A 40 3.58 0.72 6.45
N LEU A 41 4.08 -0.43 6.94
CA LEU A 41 5.33 -1.04 6.47
C LEU A 41 5.43 -1.18 4.95
N ALA A 42 4.32 -1.37 4.24
CA ALA A 42 4.30 -1.43 2.78
C ALA A 42 4.79 -0.11 2.13
N VAL A 43 4.38 1.05 2.65
CA VAL A 43 4.83 2.38 2.18
C VAL A 43 6.35 2.50 2.30
N LEU A 44 6.87 2.20 3.49
CA LEU A 44 8.31 2.27 3.77
C LEU A 44 9.10 1.31 2.89
N ARG A 45 8.67 0.04 2.82
CA ARG A 45 9.33 -1.00 2.02
C ARG A 45 9.33 -0.67 0.53
N THR A 46 8.28 -0.04 -0.01
CA THR A 46 8.25 0.44 -1.39
C THR A 46 9.18 1.65 -1.60
N ALA A 47 9.13 2.67 -0.75
CA ALA A 47 9.91 3.91 -0.93
C ALA A 47 11.44 3.70 -0.92
N ILE A 48 11.93 2.72 -0.15
CA ILE A 48 13.37 2.45 0.02
C ILE A 48 14.09 2.14 -1.31
N TRP A 49 13.41 1.59 -2.31
CA TRP A 49 14.04 1.09 -3.55
C TRP A 49 14.31 2.15 -4.60
N LEU A 50 13.61 3.29 -4.56
CA LEU A 50 13.75 4.34 -5.58
C LEU A 50 15.19 4.83 -5.75
N PRO A 51 15.97 5.17 -4.69
CA PRO A 51 17.34 5.65 -4.87
C PRO A 51 18.25 4.61 -5.53
N LEU A 52 18.06 3.32 -5.22
CA LEU A 52 18.83 2.23 -5.84
C LEU A 52 18.50 2.11 -7.32
N LEU A 53 17.20 2.18 -7.66
CA LEU A 53 16.73 2.14 -9.03
C LEU A 53 17.30 3.29 -9.86
N LEU A 54 17.28 4.53 -9.35
CA LEU A 54 17.88 5.68 -10.03
C LEU A 54 19.39 5.48 -10.26
N TRP A 55 20.10 4.93 -9.26
CA TRP A 55 21.53 4.62 -9.37
C TRP A 55 21.83 3.52 -10.40
N LEU A 56 21.04 2.44 -10.42
CA LEU A 56 21.20 1.34 -11.38
C LEU A 56 20.90 1.79 -12.80
N LEU A 57 19.84 2.60 -13.00
CA LEU A 57 19.49 3.16 -14.30
C LEU A 57 20.53 4.18 -14.79
N TRP A 58 21.16 4.93 -13.88
CA TRP A 58 22.33 5.75 -14.24
C TRP A 58 23.41 4.90 -14.89
N HIS A 59 23.86 3.82 -14.23
CA HIS A 59 24.89 2.95 -14.79
C HIS A 59 24.42 2.18 -16.02
N ALA A 60 23.16 1.77 -16.08
CA ALA A 60 22.59 1.08 -17.23
C ALA A 60 22.59 1.97 -18.49
N MET A 61 22.32 3.26 -18.35
CA MET A 61 22.32 4.20 -19.47
C MET A 61 23.73 4.58 -19.96
N HIS A 62 24.71 4.61 -19.05
CA HIS A 62 26.12 4.89 -19.38
C HIS A 62 26.88 3.64 -19.87
N GLU A 63 26.52 2.46 -19.38
CA GLU A 63 27.14 1.18 -19.74
C GLU A 63 26.08 0.18 -20.26
N PRO A 64 25.37 0.50 -21.37
CA PRO A 64 24.17 -0.25 -21.81
C PRO A 64 24.43 -1.70 -22.17
N THR A 65 25.68 -2.06 -22.50
CA THR A 65 26.10 -3.44 -22.79
C THR A 65 26.30 -4.29 -21.52
N LYS A 66 26.45 -3.66 -20.34
CA LYS A 66 26.63 -4.37 -19.07
C LYS A 66 25.29 -4.72 -18.43
N TRP A 67 24.71 -5.83 -18.90
CA TRP A 67 23.41 -6.38 -18.48
C TRP A 67 23.14 -6.48 -16.98
N ARG A 68 24.16 -6.56 -16.12
CA ARG A 68 23.99 -6.55 -14.66
C ARG A 68 23.21 -5.33 -14.17
N TRP A 69 23.34 -4.19 -14.85
CA TRP A 69 22.67 -2.94 -14.46
C TRP A 69 21.18 -2.98 -14.79
N TRP A 70 20.82 -3.43 -15.99
CA TRP A 70 19.43 -3.64 -16.39
C TRP A 70 18.72 -4.69 -15.52
N ILE A 71 19.38 -5.83 -15.27
CA ILE A 71 18.85 -6.90 -14.41
C ILE A 71 18.67 -6.39 -12.98
N GLY A 72 19.68 -5.70 -12.43
CA GLY A 72 19.57 -5.10 -11.10
C GLY A 72 18.44 -4.08 -11.02
N ALA A 73 18.28 -3.23 -12.03
CA ALA A 73 17.21 -2.24 -12.09
C ALA A 73 15.84 -2.92 -12.11
N ALA A 74 15.68 -3.96 -12.93
CA ALA A 74 14.43 -4.72 -13.02
C ALA A 74 14.08 -5.43 -11.71
N LEU A 75 15.07 -6.05 -11.05
CA LEU A 75 14.90 -6.65 -9.73
C LEU A 75 14.51 -5.61 -8.68
N SER A 76 15.14 -4.42 -8.71
CA SER A 76 14.83 -3.33 -7.77
C SER A 76 13.41 -2.79 -7.99
N TYR A 77 13.00 -2.60 -9.24
CA TYR A 77 11.66 -2.12 -9.59
C TYR A 77 10.57 -3.17 -9.29
N ALA A 78 10.83 -4.44 -9.59
CA ALA A 78 9.93 -5.53 -9.21
C ALA A 78 9.80 -5.65 -7.69
N THR A 79 10.91 -5.57 -6.95
CA THR A 79 10.86 -5.60 -5.46
C THR A 79 10.11 -4.39 -4.90
N MET A 80 10.24 -3.22 -5.54
CA MET A 80 9.49 -2.03 -5.19
C MET A 80 7.96 -2.24 -5.35
N PHE A 81 7.53 -2.91 -6.42
CA PHE A 81 6.12 -3.29 -6.64
C PHE A 81 5.65 -4.34 -5.63
N LEU A 82 6.47 -5.38 -5.43
CA LEU A 82 6.18 -6.51 -4.55
C LEU A 82 6.13 -6.13 -3.05
N ALA A 83 6.66 -4.96 -2.69
CA ALA A 83 6.55 -4.42 -1.34
C ALA A 83 5.10 -4.04 -0.94
N GLY A 84 4.17 -3.99 -1.91
CA GLY A 84 2.73 -4.03 -1.62
C GLY A 84 2.04 -2.68 -1.42
N HIS A 85 2.68 -1.55 -1.76
CA HIS A 85 2.02 -0.23 -1.73
C HIS A 85 1.93 0.43 -3.13
N PRO A 86 0.84 0.19 -3.90
CA PRO A 86 0.70 0.64 -5.28
C PRO A 86 0.84 2.14 -5.49
N GLN A 87 0.35 2.97 -4.57
CA GLN A 87 0.42 4.44 -4.72
C GLN A 87 1.86 4.95 -4.58
N THR A 88 2.64 4.44 -3.63
CA THR A 88 4.06 4.83 -3.49
C THR A 88 4.87 4.29 -4.66
N PHE A 89 4.52 3.10 -5.16
CA PHE A 89 5.08 2.57 -6.39
C PHE A 89 4.82 3.52 -7.56
N LEU A 90 3.57 3.93 -7.77
CA LEU A 90 3.17 4.90 -8.80
C LEU A 90 4.02 6.18 -8.73
N HIS A 91 4.09 6.82 -7.56
CA HIS A 91 4.89 8.05 -7.39
C HIS A 91 6.37 7.81 -7.75
N GLY A 92 6.95 6.69 -7.31
CA GLY A 92 8.33 6.34 -7.65
C GLY A 92 8.52 6.01 -9.13
N SER A 93 7.54 5.41 -9.79
CA SER A 93 7.55 5.16 -11.25
C SER A 93 7.53 6.46 -12.04
N TYR A 94 6.77 7.47 -11.61
CA TYR A 94 6.82 8.82 -12.20
C TYR A 94 8.18 9.48 -11.98
N GLY A 95 8.76 9.37 -10.77
CA GLY A 95 10.11 9.85 -10.49
C GLY A 95 11.19 9.15 -11.35
N MET A 96 11.09 7.84 -11.52
CA MET A 96 11.94 7.04 -12.41
C MET A 96 11.77 7.44 -13.88
N GLY A 97 10.53 7.63 -14.33
CA GLY A 97 10.23 8.05 -15.69
C GLY A 97 10.85 9.42 -16.00
N ALA A 98 10.68 10.39 -15.11
CA ALA A 98 11.33 11.70 -15.22
C ALA A 98 12.87 11.58 -15.29
N TRP A 99 13.46 10.70 -14.47
CA TRP A 99 14.89 10.43 -14.48
C TRP A 99 15.38 9.83 -15.80
N LEU A 100 14.68 8.85 -16.35
CA LEU A 100 15.01 8.24 -17.64
C LEU A 100 14.88 9.23 -18.80
N LEU A 101 13.82 10.06 -18.80
CA LEU A 101 13.66 11.13 -19.80
C LEU A 101 14.84 12.10 -19.73
N TRP A 102 15.20 12.56 -18.53
CA TRP A 102 16.34 13.44 -18.35
C TRP A 102 17.67 12.80 -18.81
N LEU A 103 17.91 11.52 -18.48
CA LEU A 103 19.10 10.78 -18.94
C LEU A 103 19.15 10.63 -20.46
N PHE A 104 18.00 10.47 -21.11
CA PHE A 104 17.91 10.30 -22.56
C PHE A 104 18.17 11.62 -23.31
N PHE A 105 17.59 12.72 -22.81
CA PHE A 105 17.66 14.03 -23.46
C PHE A 105 18.90 14.85 -23.10
N ARG A 106 19.53 14.60 -21.96
CA ARG A 106 20.77 15.28 -21.58
C ARG A 106 21.81 15.10 -22.68
N ARG A 107 22.36 16.22 -23.17
CA ARG A 107 23.57 16.20 -24.00
C ARG A 107 24.73 15.77 -23.09
N GLU A 108 25.35 14.64 -23.41
CA GLU A 108 26.68 14.30 -22.90
C GLU A 108 27.64 15.33 -23.49
N GLY A 109 27.79 16.47 -22.80
CA GLY A 109 28.84 17.43 -23.12
C GLY A 109 30.18 16.79 -22.76
N THR A 110 31.07 16.73 -23.73
CA THR A 110 32.51 16.51 -23.55
C THR A 110 33.03 17.51 -22.53
N GLY A 111 33.12 17.06 -21.28
CA GLY A 111 33.71 17.82 -20.19
C GLY A 111 35.23 17.73 -20.29
N SER A 112 35.82 18.63 -21.05
CA SER A 112 37.15 19.16 -20.78
C SER A 112 37.08 20.66 -20.99
N ASP A 113 37.09 21.41 -19.89
CA ASP A 113 37.39 22.84 -19.83
C ASP A 113 38.88 23.06 -20.22
N ASP A 114 39.29 22.62 -21.40
CA ASP A 114 40.61 22.91 -22.00
C ASP A 114 40.38 23.78 -23.23
N GLU A 115 40.58 25.08 -23.05
CA GLU A 115 40.38 26.14 -24.06
C GLU A 115 41.42 26.10 -25.21
N ASN A 116 42.26 25.06 -25.31
CA ASN A 116 43.39 24.98 -26.25
C ASN A 116 43.56 23.61 -26.96
N ALA A 117 42.47 22.92 -27.30
CA ALA A 117 42.54 21.74 -28.19
C ALA A 117 42.08 22.10 -29.62
N VAL A 118 43.06 22.42 -30.46
CA VAL A 118 42.93 22.65 -31.89
C VAL A 118 42.57 21.32 -32.60
N THR A 119 41.43 21.34 -33.30
CA THR A 119 41.00 20.48 -34.42
C THR A 119 41.33 18.99 -34.36
N ASP A 120 40.35 18.17 -33.95
CA ASP A 120 40.15 16.84 -34.53
C ASP A 120 38.63 16.61 -34.77
N THR A 121 38.22 16.75 -36.03
CA THR A 121 36.83 16.65 -36.51
C THR A 121 36.39 15.20 -36.73
N SER A 122 36.72 14.30 -35.79
CA SER A 122 36.37 12.88 -35.87
C SER A 122 35.69 12.32 -34.61
N HIS A 123 35.11 13.17 -33.78
CA HIS A 123 34.22 12.72 -32.70
C HIS A 123 32.85 12.27 -33.26
N HIS A 124 32.82 11.04 -33.79
CA HIS A 124 31.58 10.28 -33.97
C HIS A 124 30.83 10.26 -32.64
N ASP A 125 29.66 10.91 -32.60
CA ASP A 125 28.77 10.96 -31.45
C ASP A 125 28.45 9.53 -30.96
N SER A 126 29.15 9.08 -29.90
CA SER A 126 28.92 7.81 -29.21
C SER A 126 27.48 7.63 -28.71
N ARG A 127 26.70 8.73 -28.71
CA ARG A 127 25.27 8.80 -28.45
C ARG A 127 24.44 8.00 -29.45
N PHE A 128 24.74 8.07 -30.75
CA PHE A 128 23.99 7.34 -31.77
C PHE A 128 24.40 5.87 -31.88
N GLN A 129 25.68 5.56 -31.63
CA GLN A 129 26.16 4.17 -31.65
C GLN A 129 25.55 3.31 -30.53
N ASN A 130 25.28 3.90 -29.36
CA ASN A 130 24.74 3.17 -28.20
C ASN A 130 23.22 3.33 -28.00
N ALA A 131 22.54 4.17 -28.80
CA ALA A 131 21.09 4.33 -28.78
C ALA A 131 20.31 3.00 -28.90
N PRO A 132 20.63 2.08 -29.84
CA PRO A 132 19.91 0.81 -29.94
C PRO A 132 20.14 -0.08 -28.70
N ALA A 133 21.35 -0.09 -28.14
CA ALA A 133 21.65 -0.84 -26.93
C ALA A 133 20.88 -0.30 -25.70
N ARG A 134 20.74 1.02 -25.58
CA ARG A 134 19.92 1.66 -24.54
C ARG A 134 18.44 1.31 -24.68
N LEU A 135 17.90 1.39 -25.90
CA LEU A 135 16.50 1.04 -26.18
C LEU A 135 16.21 -0.43 -25.89
N PHE A 136 17.07 -1.33 -26.38
CA PHE A 136 16.94 -2.77 -26.10
C PHE A 136 17.06 -3.07 -24.61
N GLY A 137 18.01 -2.42 -23.92
CA GLY A 137 18.16 -2.51 -22.47
C GLY A 137 16.90 -2.07 -21.71
N LEU A 138 16.26 -0.98 -22.15
CA LEU A 138 15.02 -0.48 -21.56
C LEU A 138 13.85 -1.45 -21.78
N ILE A 139 13.69 -1.99 -23.00
CA ILE A 139 12.67 -3.00 -23.31
C ILE A 139 12.88 -4.24 -22.43
N ALA A 140 14.12 -4.73 -22.34
CA ALA A 140 14.47 -5.87 -21.50
C ALA A 140 14.23 -5.60 -20.01
N PHE A 141 14.55 -4.39 -19.52
CA PHE A 141 14.22 -3.96 -18.16
C PHE A 141 12.71 -4.00 -17.90
N CYS A 142 11.90 -3.42 -18.78
CA CYS A 142 10.44 -3.41 -18.64
C CYS A 142 9.87 -4.83 -18.68
N ALA A 143 10.28 -5.65 -19.66
CA ALA A 143 9.81 -7.02 -19.80
C ALA A 143 10.17 -7.86 -18.56
N LEU A 144 11.42 -7.75 -18.08
CA LEU A 144 11.87 -8.48 -16.92
C LEU A 144 11.15 -8.04 -15.65
N ALA A 145 10.95 -6.72 -15.46
CA ALA A 145 10.26 -6.22 -14.30
C ALA A 145 8.78 -6.60 -14.27
N LEU A 146 8.09 -6.59 -15.43
CA LEU A 146 6.72 -7.07 -15.56
C LEU A 146 6.62 -8.57 -15.25
N ALA A 147 7.52 -9.38 -15.81
CA ALA A 147 7.51 -10.82 -15.59
C ALA A 147 7.79 -11.19 -14.13
N LEU A 148 8.74 -10.53 -13.46
CA LEU A 148 9.02 -10.72 -12.04
C LEU A 148 7.89 -10.20 -11.12
N SER A 149 7.11 -9.23 -11.59
CA SER A 149 5.97 -8.68 -10.84
C SER A 149 4.67 -9.45 -11.08
N ALA A 150 4.63 -10.36 -12.06
CA ALA A 150 3.42 -11.07 -12.50
C ALA A 150 2.69 -11.79 -11.37
N MET A 151 3.42 -12.37 -10.40
CA MET A 151 2.86 -13.07 -9.24
C MET A 151 1.94 -12.21 -8.37
N GLN A 152 2.14 -10.88 -8.35
CA GLN A 152 1.26 -9.95 -7.67
C GLN A 152 0.40 -9.16 -8.67
N LEU A 153 0.94 -8.83 -9.84
CA LEU A 153 0.28 -7.98 -10.83
C LEU A 153 -1.01 -8.62 -11.36
N LEU A 154 -0.95 -9.88 -11.80
CA LEU A 154 -2.12 -10.56 -12.37
C LEU A 154 -3.28 -10.71 -11.39
N PRO A 155 -3.09 -11.24 -10.17
CA PRO A 155 -4.20 -11.30 -9.20
C PRO A 155 -4.66 -9.91 -8.75
N SER A 156 -3.79 -8.90 -8.73
CA SER A 156 -4.20 -7.52 -8.43
C SER A 156 -5.11 -6.95 -9.52
N LEU A 157 -4.84 -7.24 -10.80
CA LEU A 157 -5.69 -6.79 -11.92
C LEU A 157 -7.07 -7.42 -11.88
N GLU A 158 -7.15 -8.73 -11.61
CA GLU A 158 -8.42 -9.45 -11.42
C GLU A 158 -9.20 -8.90 -10.22
N PHE A 159 -8.55 -8.75 -9.07
CA PHE A 159 -9.20 -8.24 -7.86
C PHE A 159 -9.68 -6.80 -8.00
N THR A 160 -8.89 -5.92 -8.63
CA THR A 160 -9.23 -4.49 -8.76
C THR A 160 -10.56 -4.30 -9.50
N GLN A 161 -10.83 -5.12 -10.53
CA GLN A 161 -12.08 -5.09 -11.30
C GLN A 161 -13.30 -5.47 -10.46
N LEU A 162 -13.13 -6.25 -9.39
CA LEU A 162 -14.21 -6.73 -8.52
C LEU A 162 -14.35 -5.90 -7.23
N SER A 163 -13.40 -4.99 -6.98
CA SER A 163 -13.28 -4.29 -5.70
C SER A 163 -14.02 -2.94 -5.68
N VAL A 164 -14.24 -2.41 -4.46
CA VAL A 164 -14.73 -1.03 -4.24
C VAL A 164 -13.86 0.07 -4.86
N ARG A 165 -12.67 -0.27 -5.38
CA ARG A 165 -11.73 0.67 -6.01
C ARG A 165 -11.96 0.85 -7.51
N ALA A 166 -12.89 0.12 -8.11
CA ALA A 166 -13.18 0.21 -9.53
C ALA A 166 -13.78 1.56 -9.96
N ASN A 167 -14.46 2.28 -9.05
CA ASN A 167 -15.05 3.58 -9.33
C ASN A 167 -15.00 4.47 -8.08
N VAL A 168 -14.07 5.44 -8.05
CA VAL A 168 -13.90 6.40 -6.94
C VAL A 168 -14.03 7.82 -7.47
N THR A 169 -14.65 8.70 -6.69
CA THR A 169 -14.87 10.11 -7.06
C THR A 169 -13.63 10.96 -6.79
N TYR A 170 -13.56 12.13 -7.44
CA TYR A 170 -12.47 13.10 -7.22
C TYR A 170 -12.34 13.48 -5.74
N ASP A 171 -13.45 13.86 -5.08
CA ASP A 171 -13.46 14.29 -3.68
C ASP A 171 -12.89 13.23 -2.73
N TYR A 172 -13.08 11.94 -3.06
CA TYR A 172 -12.54 10.84 -2.28
C TYR A 172 -11.01 10.73 -2.42
N VAL A 173 -10.46 10.98 -3.61
CA VAL A 173 -9.02 10.79 -3.89
C VAL A 173 -8.19 12.06 -3.71
N SER A 174 -8.82 13.24 -3.78
CA SER A 174 -8.13 14.52 -3.95
C SER A 174 -7.43 15.07 -2.70
N GLY A 175 -7.71 14.54 -1.51
CA GLY A 175 -7.08 14.97 -0.26
C GLY A 175 -5.54 14.98 -0.35
N GLY A 176 -4.91 16.04 0.16
CA GLY A 176 -3.46 16.22 0.21
C GLY A 176 -3.06 17.24 1.29
N PHE A 177 -1.79 17.64 1.33
CA PHE A 177 -1.33 18.60 2.34
C PHE A 177 -2.05 19.94 2.25
N PRO A 178 -2.44 20.54 3.38
CA PRO A 178 -2.70 21.98 3.45
C PRO A 178 -1.46 22.77 3.00
N LEU A 179 -1.65 23.90 2.30
CA LEU A 179 -0.51 24.71 1.84
C LEU A 179 0.36 25.21 3.00
N GLN A 180 -0.25 25.47 4.16
CA GLN A 180 0.46 25.89 5.37
C GLN A 180 1.45 24.83 5.89
N ASP A 181 1.28 23.54 5.56
CA ASP A 181 2.22 22.49 5.98
C ASP A 181 3.62 22.67 5.39
N THR A 182 3.78 23.54 4.39
CA THR A 182 5.09 23.98 3.89
C THR A 182 5.96 24.58 5.00
N TRP A 183 5.37 25.23 6.01
CA TRP A 183 6.12 25.76 7.15
C TRP A 183 6.89 24.67 7.91
N GLN A 184 6.43 23.42 7.83
CA GLN A 184 7.07 22.30 8.51
C GLN A 184 8.36 21.81 7.85
N LEU A 185 8.71 22.34 6.66
CA LEU A 185 10.09 22.25 6.16
C LEU A 185 11.06 22.95 7.12
N LEU A 186 10.66 24.07 7.72
CA LEU A 186 11.51 24.85 8.62
C LEU A 186 11.28 24.51 10.10
N LEU A 187 10.01 24.33 10.48
CA LEU A 187 9.55 24.18 11.85
C LEU A 187 8.78 22.85 12.00
N PRO A 188 9.46 21.72 12.27
CA PRO A 188 8.78 20.44 12.36
C PRO A 188 7.88 20.37 13.61
N GLY A 189 6.75 19.67 13.51
CA GLY A 189 5.82 19.38 14.60
C GLY A 189 4.84 20.50 14.95
N VAL A 190 4.95 21.68 14.35
CA VAL A 190 4.16 22.87 14.75
C VAL A 190 2.73 22.90 14.18
N LEU A 191 2.46 22.15 13.11
CA LEU A 191 1.12 22.06 12.49
C LEU A 191 0.60 20.63 12.50
N THR A 192 1.44 19.65 12.15
CA THR A 192 1.09 18.23 12.18
C THR A 192 2.23 17.42 12.78
N GLN A 193 1.92 16.21 13.28
CA GLN A 193 2.85 15.39 14.04
C GLN A 193 4.09 14.95 13.25
N PHE A 194 3.92 14.57 11.97
CA PHE A 194 4.94 13.80 11.24
C PHE A 194 5.91 14.62 10.37
N SER A 195 5.59 15.89 10.08
CA SER A 195 6.44 16.80 9.27
C SER A 195 7.19 16.15 8.10
N PRO A 196 6.47 15.47 7.18
CA PRO A 196 7.07 14.57 6.19
C PRO A 196 8.08 15.24 5.23
N LEU A 197 7.94 16.54 4.98
CA LEU A 197 8.86 17.28 4.11
C LEU A 197 10.17 17.70 4.80
N TYR A 198 10.32 17.45 6.10
CA TYR A 198 11.47 17.88 6.89
C TYR A 198 12.71 17.01 6.63
N ILE A 199 13.77 17.61 6.10
CA ILE A 199 15.10 16.99 5.94
C ILE A 199 16.18 17.64 6.82
N GLY A 200 15.75 18.39 7.85
CA GLY A 200 16.63 19.17 8.73
C GLY A 200 16.96 20.55 8.16
N VAL A 201 17.10 21.53 9.03
CA VAL A 201 17.41 22.94 8.65
C VAL A 201 18.76 23.02 7.93
N ILE A 202 19.74 22.25 8.41
CA ILE A 202 21.05 22.12 7.76
C ILE A 202 20.91 21.43 6.39
N GLY A 203 20.07 20.40 6.28
CA GLY A 203 19.77 19.72 5.03
C GLY A 203 19.15 20.65 3.99
N LEU A 204 18.19 21.49 4.40
CA LEU A 204 17.57 22.49 3.53
C LEU A 204 18.55 23.58 3.09
N GLY A 205 19.37 24.09 4.02
CA GLY A 205 20.40 25.06 3.68
C GLY A 205 21.41 24.50 2.67
N LEU A 206 21.84 23.24 2.86
CA LEU A 206 22.67 22.54 1.88
C LEU A 206 21.93 22.29 0.56
N ALA A 207 20.64 21.98 0.58
CA ALA A 207 19.85 21.81 -0.65
C ALA A 207 19.81 23.12 -1.47
N ILE A 208 19.63 24.27 -0.81
CA ILE A 208 19.71 25.59 -1.45
C ILE A 208 21.10 25.84 -2.05
N VAL A 209 22.17 25.49 -1.32
CA VAL A 209 23.55 25.56 -1.86
C VAL A 209 23.70 24.68 -3.11
N GLY A 210 23.14 23.47 -3.08
CA GLY A 210 23.19 22.52 -4.19
C GLY A 210 22.44 23.01 -5.42
N SER A 211 21.25 23.59 -5.23
CA SER A 211 20.41 24.16 -6.29
C SER A 211 21.01 25.42 -6.91
N ALA A 212 21.80 26.20 -6.15
CA ALA A 212 22.49 27.38 -6.67
C ALA A 212 23.63 27.03 -7.65
N GLY A 213 24.10 25.78 -7.65
CA GLY A 213 25.06 25.29 -8.63
C GLY A 213 24.42 25.12 -9.99
N ARG A 214 25.02 25.67 -11.06
CA ARG A 214 24.54 25.55 -12.46
C ARG A 214 24.68 24.13 -13.06
N ARG A 215 24.63 23.08 -12.24
CA ARG A 215 24.70 21.69 -12.69
C ARG A 215 23.33 21.23 -13.20
N PRO A 216 23.21 20.68 -14.42
CA PRO A 216 21.94 20.16 -14.94
C PRO A 216 21.26 19.14 -14.02
N VAL A 217 22.06 18.35 -13.28
CA VAL A 217 21.59 17.40 -12.26
C VAL A 217 20.88 18.10 -11.11
N ALA A 218 21.43 19.22 -10.63
CA ALA A 218 20.84 19.99 -9.55
C ALA A 218 19.51 20.62 -9.98
N LEU A 219 19.46 21.17 -11.20
CA LEU A 219 18.21 21.68 -11.77
C LEU A 219 17.14 20.58 -11.88
N PHE A 220 17.52 19.39 -12.36
CA PHE A 220 16.60 18.25 -12.43
C PHE A 220 15.99 17.91 -11.05
N PHE A 221 16.80 17.72 -10.02
CA PHE A 221 16.28 17.39 -8.69
C PHE A 221 15.53 18.56 -8.03
N ALA A 222 15.85 19.81 -8.36
CA ALA A 222 15.08 20.98 -7.91
C ALA A 222 13.68 21.01 -8.54
N LEU A 223 13.58 20.79 -9.85
CA LEU A 223 12.31 20.69 -10.55
C LEU A 223 11.51 19.46 -10.08
N LEU A 224 12.16 18.33 -9.86
CA LEU A 224 11.52 17.12 -9.35
C LEU A 224 10.98 17.32 -7.92
N THR A 225 11.73 18.04 -7.07
CA THR A 225 11.25 18.47 -5.74
C THR A 225 9.99 19.31 -5.86
N LEU A 226 10.04 20.37 -6.69
CA LEU A 226 8.91 21.29 -6.86
C LEU A 226 7.67 20.55 -7.40
N LEU A 227 7.85 19.70 -8.41
CA LEU A 227 6.77 18.91 -9.00
C LEU A 227 6.06 18.05 -7.96
N PHE A 228 6.81 17.25 -7.19
CA PHE A 228 6.23 16.34 -6.21
C PHE A 228 5.72 17.03 -4.95
N LEU A 229 6.27 18.20 -4.60
CA LEU A 229 5.68 19.07 -3.58
C LEU A 229 4.31 19.58 -4.03
N LEU A 230 4.21 20.12 -5.25
CA LEU A 230 2.95 20.64 -5.79
C LEU A 230 1.89 19.55 -5.96
N LEU A 231 2.29 18.33 -6.34
CA LEU A 231 1.40 17.18 -6.39
C LEU A 231 0.93 16.77 -4.99
N SER A 232 1.79 16.90 -3.97
CA SER A 232 1.45 16.50 -2.60
C SER A 232 0.38 17.35 -1.92
N TYR A 233 0.06 18.53 -2.46
CA TYR A 233 -1.04 19.36 -1.98
C TYR A 233 -2.43 18.85 -2.36
N GLY A 234 -2.53 17.91 -3.32
CA GLY A 234 -3.84 17.40 -3.76
C GLY A 234 -4.76 18.53 -4.24
N GLN A 235 -6.01 18.54 -3.78
CA GLN A 235 -6.99 19.58 -4.07
C GLN A 235 -6.60 20.99 -3.60
N ASN A 236 -5.67 21.11 -2.65
CA ASN A 236 -5.22 22.42 -2.16
C ASN A 236 -4.24 23.10 -3.13
N GLY A 237 -3.82 22.41 -4.19
CA GLY A 237 -2.94 22.94 -5.24
C GLY A 237 -3.52 22.76 -6.65
N PHE A 238 -2.94 23.46 -7.62
CA PHE A 238 -3.43 23.45 -9.01
C PHE A 238 -2.97 22.23 -9.83
N LEU A 239 -1.92 21.52 -9.39
CA LEU A 239 -1.25 20.52 -10.22
C LEU A 239 -1.90 19.14 -10.17
N TYR A 240 -2.36 18.69 -8.99
CA TYR A 240 -3.03 17.40 -8.86
C TYR A 240 -4.29 17.25 -9.74
N PRO A 241 -5.19 18.26 -9.86
CA PRO A 241 -6.33 18.17 -10.78
C PRO A 241 -5.95 17.81 -12.22
N LEU A 242 -4.81 18.29 -12.71
CA LEU A 242 -4.30 17.96 -14.04
C LEU A 242 -3.82 16.51 -14.11
N PHE A 243 -3.10 16.05 -13.08
CA PHE A 243 -2.63 14.67 -13.00
C PHE A 243 -3.78 13.68 -12.82
N TYR A 244 -4.77 13.99 -12.00
CA TYR A 244 -6.00 13.21 -11.85
C TYR A 244 -6.66 12.95 -13.22
N ARG A 245 -6.71 13.97 -14.09
CA ARG A 245 -7.39 13.88 -15.39
C ARG A 245 -6.54 13.24 -16.49
N PHE A 246 -5.24 13.50 -16.52
CA PHE A 246 -4.38 13.16 -17.67
C PHE A 246 -3.28 12.15 -17.37
N ALA A 247 -2.89 11.97 -16.10
CA ALA A 247 -1.77 11.11 -15.71
C ALA A 247 -2.29 9.73 -15.24
N PRO A 248 -1.96 8.63 -15.94
CA PRO A 248 -2.44 7.29 -15.59
C PRO A 248 -2.20 6.91 -14.12
N GLY A 249 -3.24 6.39 -13.48
CA GLY A 249 -3.19 5.85 -12.11
C GLY A 249 -3.40 6.87 -10.98
N TRP A 250 -3.27 8.18 -11.23
CA TRP A 250 -3.46 9.21 -10.18
C TRP A 250 -4.92 9.32 -9.68
N GLN A 251 -5.88 8.87 -10.48
CA GLN A 251 -7.30 8.80 -10.12
C GLN A 251 -7.66 7.63 -9.18
N LEU A 252 -6.74 6.70 -8.91
CA LEU A 252 -7.04 5.46 -8.19
C LEU A 252 -6.83 5.54 -6.68
N PHE A 253 -6.03 6.50 -6.21
CA PHE A 253 -5.51 6.49 -4.84
C PHE A 253 -5.76 7.80 -4.13
N ARG A 254 -6.25 7.72 -2.89
CA ARG A 254 -6.40 8.85 -1.98
C ARG A 254 -5.11 9.21 -1.24
N GLY A 255 -5.05 10.41 -0.71
CA GLY A 255 -3.94 10.86 0.14
C GLY A 255 -2.71 11.21 -0.69
N GLN A 256 -2.79 12.34 -1.38
CA GLN A 256 -1.75 12.83 -2.28
C GLN A 256 -0.50 13.29 -1.53
N GLU A 257 -0.59 13.51 -0.22
CA GLU A 257 0.55 13.82 0.66
C GLU A 257 1.71 12.82 0.51
N ARG A 258 1.41 11.57 0.13
CA ARG A 258 2.42 10.52 -0.11
C ARG A 258 3.35 10.81 -1.30
N ALA A 259 3.00 11.74 -2.18
CA ALA A 259 3.87 12.21 -3.26
C ALA A 259 5.15 12.88 -2.72
N ALA A 260 5.10 13.42 -1.49
CA ALA A 260 6.24 14.08 -0.84
C ALA A 260 7.48 13.19 -0.68
N PHE A 261 7.38 11.86 -0.74
CA PHE A 261 8.57 11.00 -0.64
C PHE A 261 9.58 11.26 -1.75
N VAL A 262 9.11 11.41 -3.00
CA VAL A 262 9.98 11.68 -4.15
C VAL A 262 10.60 13.08 -4.02
N GLY A 263 9.83 14.04 -3.53
CA GLY A 263 10.32 15.39 -3.20
C GLY A 263 11.39 15.36 -2.11
N THR A 264 11.17 14.61 -1.04
CA THR A 264 12.08 14.48 0.11
C THR A 264 13.38 13.78 -0.28
N LEU A 265 13.31 12.74 -1.12
CA LEU A 265 14.49 12.11 -1.72
C LEU A 265 15.28 13.12 -2.56
N SER A 266 14.58 13.88 -3.40
CA SER A 266 15.19 14.87 -4.30
C SER A 266 15.87 16.01 -3.52
N LEU A 267 15.22 16.51 -2.47
CA LEU A 267 15.80 17.46 -1.50
C LEU A 267 17.05 16.90 -0.83
N SER A 268 17.02 15.63 -0.43
CA SER A 268 18.18 14.97 0.20
C SER A 268 19.36 14.83 -0.78
N VAL A 269 19.07 14.55 -2.07
CA VAL A 269 20.09 14.54 -3.13
C VAL A 269 20.67 15.93 -3.35
N LEU A 270 19.83 16.99 -3.39
CA LEU A 270 20.28 18.38 -3.47
C LEU A 270 21.16 18.76 -2.29
N ALA A 271 20.82 18.33 -1.06
CA ALA A 271 21.65 18.54 0.12
C ALA A 271 23.03 17.91 -0.03
N GLY A 272 23.11 16.70 -0.60
CA GLY A 272 24.37 16.07 -0.98
C GLY A 272 25.15 16.85 -2.03
N LEU A 273 24.50 17.32 -3.10
CA LEU A 273 25.12 18.16 -4.12
C LEU A 273 25.67 19.47 -3.51
N GLY A 274 24.92 20.09 -2.60
CA GLY A 274 25.34 21.28 -1.88
C GLY A 274 26.51 21.04 -0.95
N ALA A 275 26.49 19.94 -0.21
CA ALA A 275 27.65 19.48 0.55
C ALA A 275 28.86 19.36 -0.38
N ALA A 276 28.79 18.64 -1.49
CA ALA A 276 29.90 18.52 -2.43
C ALA A 276 30.41 19.87 -2.97
N ALA A 277 29.52 20.84 -3.21
CA ALA A 277 29.89 22.15 -3.76
C ALA A 277 30.50 23.10 -2.71
N LEU A 278 30.05 23.02 -1.46
CA LEU A 278 30.33 24.00 -0.42
C LEU A 278 31.84 24.28 -0.17
N PRO A 279 32.73 23.27 -0.11
CA PRO A 279 34.18 23.50 0.05
C PRO A 279 34.82 24.29 -1.08
N HIS A 280 34.25 24.20 -2.29
CA HIS A 280 34.80 24.79 -3.52
C HIS A 280 34.23 26.18 -3.81
N LEU A 281 33.24 26.65 -3.04
CA LEU A 281 32.71 28.00 -3.19
C LEU A 281 33.69 29.06 -2.69
N SER A 282 33.83 30.14 -3.45
CA SER A 282 34.62 31.29 -3.02
C SER A 282 34.09 31.87 -1.70
N TYR A 283 34.99 32.41 -0.88
CA TYR A 283 34.65 32.98 0.43
C TYR A 283 33.49 33.99 0.34
N ARG A 284 33.53 34.89 -0.66
CA ARG A 284 32.47 35.88 -0.90
C ARG A 284 31.11 35.22 -1.17
N ARG A 285 31.07 34.18 -2.02
CA ARG A 285 29.81 33.45 -2.32
C ARG A 285 29.29 32.71 -1.10
N ARG A 286 30.16 32.05 -0.33
CA ARG A 286 29.76 31.39 0.92
C ARG A 286 29.16 32.37 1.92
N ARG A 287 29.78 33.54 2.12
CA ARG A 287 29.28 34.58 3.02
C ARG A 287 27.92 35.13 2.56
N LEU A 288 27.76 35.43 1.27
CA LEU A 288 26.47 35.90 0.73
C LEU A 288 25.36 34.88 0.95
N LEU A 289 25.63 33.62 0.66
CA LEU A 289 24.67 32.54 0.85
C LEU A 289 24.36 32.30 2.34
N ALA A 290 25.36 32.42 3.21
CA ALA A 290 25.17 32.32 4.65
C ALA A 290 24.27 33.44 5.19
N VAL A 291 24.48 34.69 4.76
CA VAL A 291 23.61 35.82 5.13
C VAL A 291 22.19 35.60 4.60
N PHE A 292 22.05 35.18 3.34
CA PHE A 292 20.74 34.84 2.76
C PHE A 292 20.01 33.78 3.58
N LEU A 293 20.69 32.67 3.92
CA LEU A 293 20.13 31.59 4.73
C LEU A 293 19.78 32.07 6.15
N ALA A 294 20.62 32.89 6.78
CA ALA A 294 20.35 33.47 8.09
C ALA A 294 19.07 34.31 8.09
N VAL A 295 18.93 35.19 7.09
CA VAL A 295 17.73 36.05 6.93
C VAL A 295 16.50 35.21 6.61
N LEU A 296 16.62 34.26 5.69
CA LEU A 296 15.52 33.39 5.28
C LEU A 296 14.99 32.55 6.46
N ILE A 297 15.89 31.91 7.19
CA ILE A 297 15.52 31.04 8.32
C ILE A 297 14.97 31.88 9.48
N SER A 298 15.69 32.93 9.89
CA SER A 298 15.26 33.76 11.03
C SER A 298 13.96 34.51 10.72
N GLY A 299 13.85 35.05 9.51
CA GLY A 299 12.63 35.69 9.02
C GLY A 299 11.46 34.71 8.93
N GLY A 300 11.70 33.48 8.46
CA GLY A 300 10.68 32.43 8.40
C GLY A 300 10.18 31.99 9.78
N VAL A 301 11.10 31.80 10.74
CA VAL A 301 10.75 31.50 12.13
C VAL A 301 9.92 32.63 12.74
N TYR A 302 10.37 33.87 12.59
CA TYR A 302 9.68 35.05 13.12
C TYR A 302 8.30 35.24 12.48
N ALA A 303 8.21 35.12 11.15
CA ALA A 303 6.95 35.23 10.42
C ALA A 303 5.94 34.18 10.87
N PHE A 304 6.36 32.91 11.03
CA PHE A 304 5.48 31.88 11.57
C PHE A 304 5.02 32.20 13.00
N GLY A 305 5.93 32.72 13.83
CA GLY A 305 5.59 33.16 15.20
C GLY A 305 4.47 34.19 15.21
N VAL A 306 4.61 35.24 14.38
CA VAL A 306 3.65 36.35 14.30
C VAL A 306 2.33 35.93 13.64
N PHE A 307 2.40 35.31 12.47
CA PHE A 307 1.22 35.06 11.64
C PHE A 307 0.51 33.74 11.95
N TRP A 308 1.12 32.85 12.75
CA TRP A 308 0.54 31.54 13.05
C TRP A 308 0.48 31.25 14.54
N GLN A 309 1.62 31.30 15.23
CA GLN A 309 1.69 30.92 16.65
C GLN A 309 0.92 31.89 17.54
N LEU A 310 1.13 33.21 17.39
CA LEU A 310 0.47 34.23 18.21
C LEU A 310 -1.04 34.27 17.98
N LEU A 311 -1.48 33.87 16.78
CA LEU A 311 -2.91 33.77 16.44
C LEU A 311 -3.55 32.46 16.93
N GLY A 312 -2.81 31.59 17.63
CA GLY A 312 -3.32 30.33 18.15
C GLY A 312 -3.64 29.27 17.08
N GLN A 313 -3.04 29.39 15.89
CA GLN A 313 -3.31 28.52 14.74
C GLN A 313 -2.40 27.27 14.68
N SER A 314 -1.51 27.10 15.65
CA SER A 314 -0.56 25.98 15.70
C SER A 314 -1.07 24.83 16.57
N ALA A 315 -0.56 23.63 16.31
CA ALA A 315 -0.85 22.44 17.09
C ALA A 315 -0.10 22.37 18.43
N VAL A 316 0.82 23.31 18.66
CA VAL A 316 1.73 23.33 19.81
C VAL A 316 1.57 24.60 20.63
N ASN A 317 1.76 24.49 21.94
CA ASN A 317 1.76 25.65 22.81
C ASN A 317 2.98 26.56 22.57
N GLN A 318 2.94 27.77 23.12
CA GLN A 318 3.96 28.80 22.92
C GLN A 318 5.37 28.36 23.36
N TRP A 319 5.47 27.59 24.45
CA TRP A 319 6.75 27.10 24.98
C TRP A 319 7.40 26.06 24.07
N VAL A 320 6.60 25.11 23.56
CA VAL A 320 7.05 24.11 22.61
C VAL A 320 7.48 24.77 21.31
N TYR A 321 6.68 25.73 20.80
CA TYR A 321 7.08 26.52 19.64
C TYR A 321 8.40 27.26 19.87
N LEU A 322 8.58 27.93 21.01
CA LEU A 322 9.80 28.67 21.32
C LEU A 322 11.02 27.74 21.38
N ALA A 323 10.88 26.54 21.94
CA ALA A 323 11.94 25.53 21.95
C ALA A 323 12.31 25.08 20.52
N ILE A 324 11.32 24.83 19.66
CA ILE A 324 11.53 24.49 18.25
C ILE A 324 12.21 25.65 17.50
N ALA A 325 11.72 26.88 17.70
CA ALA A 325 12.27 28.08 17.10
C ALA A 325 13.74 28.29 17.49
N ILE A 326 14.05 28.23 18.79
CA ILE A 326 15.43 28.36 19.30
C ILE A 326 16.31 27.25 18.70
N GLY A 327 15.87 25.99 18.71
CA GLY A 327 16.60 24.89 18.10
C GLY A 327 16.90 25.13 16.62
N THR A 328 15.90 25.57 15.86
CA THR A 328 16.05 25.92 14.44
C THR A 328 17.05 27.05 14.21
N ILE A 329 17.01 28.11 15.04
CA ILE A 329 17.95 29.23 14.96
C ILE A 329 19.38 28.80 15.33
N LEU A 330 19.55 27.96 16.36
CA LEU A 330 20.87 27.44 16.74
C LEU A 330 21.47 26.58 15.63
N LEU A 331 20.68 25.74 14.98
CA LEU A 331 21.13 24.94 13.83
C LEU A 331 21.46 25.81 12.61
N ALA A 332 20.66 26.84 12.35
CA ALA A 332 20.94 27.83 11.33
C ALA A 332 22.26 28.57 11.63
N LEU A 333 22.50 28.92 12.90
CA LEU A 333 23.74 29.55 13.33
C LEU A 333 24.96 28.63 13.08
N VAL A 334 24.87 27.34 13.41
CA VAL A 334 25.93 26.36 13.10
C VAL A 334 26.21 26.32 11.59
N LEU A 335 25.16 26.29 10.76
CA LEU A 335 25.32 26.35 9.31
C LEU A 335 25.99 27.65 8.84
N VAL A 336 25.50 28.79 9.30
CA VAL A 336 25.98 30.12 8.88
C VAL A 336 27.44 30.33 9.31
N VAL A 337 27.77 30.02 10.57
CA VAL A 337 29.13 30.20 11.10
C VAL A 337 30.14 29.33 10.34
N THR A 338 29.81 28.05 10.08
CA THR A 338 30.71 27.17 9.32
C THR A 338 30.94 27.64 7.88
N MET A 339 29.96 28.30 7.28
CA MET A 339 30.05 28.90 5.94
C MET A 339 30.86 30.21 5.90
N VAL A 340 30.72 31.06 6.93
CA VAL A 340 31.36 32.39 6.99
C VAL A 340 32.83 32.31 7.40
N LEU A 341 33.28 31.27 8.10
CA LEU A 341 34.69 31.16 8.49
C LEU A 341 35.60 30.90 7.27
N PRO A 342 36.81 31.50 7.20
CA PRO A 342 37.73 31.32 6.08
C PRO A 342 38.23 29.87 5.97
N GLY A 343 38.50 29.40 4.75
CA GLY A 343 38.88 28.00 4.48
C GLY A 343 37.72 27.00 4.61
N TRP A 344 37.96 25.72 4.28
CA TRP A 344 37.04 24.62 4.56
C TRP A 344 37.85 23.41 5.01
N ASP A 345 37.50 22.82 6.15
CA ASP A 345 38.23 21.70 6.72
C ASP A 345 37.31 20.51 7.04
N ARG A 346 37.93 19.37 7.39
CA ARG A 346 37.21 18.15 7.74
C ARG A 346 36.38 18.31 9.02
N ARG A 347 36.82 19.16 9.96
CA ARG A 347 36.12 19.36 11.25
C ARG A 347 34.76 20.02 11.04
N ARG A 348 34.66 21.01 10.16
CA ARG A 348 33.38 21.63 9.78
C ARG A 348 32.44 20.64 9.09
N ALA A 349 32.97 19.82 8.20
CA ALA A 349 32.19 18.77 7.55
C ALA A 349 31.61 17.77 8.58
N ILE A 350 32.39 17.38 9.59
CA ILE A 350 31.91 16.53 10.70
C ILE A 350 30.87 17.26 11.54
N LEU A 351 31.12 18.51 11.93
CA LEU A 351 30.21 19.32 12.74
C LEU A 351 28.84 19.47 12.07
N LEU A 352 28.81 19.82 10.78
CA LEU A 352 27.55 19.95 10.03
C LEU A 352 26.80 18.64 9.92
N THR A 353 27.50 17.55 9.62
CA THR A 353 26.88 16.22 9.55
C THR A 353 26.34 15.78 10.92
N ALA A 354 27.10 16.00 11.99
CA ALA A 354 26.68 15.68 13.35
C ALA A 354 25.47 16.51 13.77
N ALA A 355 25.48 17.81 13.52
CA ALA A 355 24.35 18.69 13.81
C ALA A 355 23.10 18.33 13.00
N LEU A 356 23.25 17.95 11.72
CA LEU A 356 22.16 17.44 10.89
C LEU A 356 21.57 16.15 11.48
N LEU A 357 22.42 15.19 11.84
CA LEU A 357 21.99 13.92 12.41
C LEU A 357 21.30 14.10 13.75
N VAL A 358 21.88 14.90 14.66
CA VAL A 358 21.27 15.21 15.95
C VAL A 358 19.93 15.89 15.75
N ASN A 359 19.83 16.85 14.82
CA ASN A 359 18.57 17.51 14.52
C ASN A 359 17.49 16.54 14.04
N LEU A 360 17.80 15.73 13.02
CA LEU A 360 16.85 14.77 12.47
C LEU A 360 16.47 13.68 13.49
N PHE A 361 17.41 13.22 14.31
CA PHE A 361 17.15 12.25 15.36
C PHE A 361 16.27 12.85 16.46
N VAL A 362 16.61 14.02 17.00
CA VAL A 362 15.84 14.65 18.08
C VAL A 362 14.41 14.98 17.65
N VAL A 363 14.23 15.47 16.42
CA VAL A 363 12.91 15.80 15.89
C VAL A 363 12.05 14.55 15.68
N ASN A 364 12.63 13.47 15.16
CA ASN A 364 11.87 12.29 14.74
C ASN A 364 11.94 11.10 15.72
N MET A 365 12.72 11.17 16.80
CA MET A 365 12.78 10.05 17.75
C MET A 365 11.43 9.83 18.43
N GLY A 366 10.70 10.91 18.73
CA GLY A 366 9.39 10.85 19.39
C GLY A 366 8.32 10.16 18.54
N THR A 367 8.41 10.18 17.21
CA THR A 367 7.42 9.53 16.34
C THR A 367 7.52 8.01 16.35
N ASN A 368 8.66 7.45 16.79
CA ASN A 368 8.92 6.01 16.82
C ASN A 368 9.05 5.47 18.25
N LEU A 369 8.79 6.29 19.26
CA LEU A 369 8.77 5.89 20.67
C LEU A 369 7.32 5.77 21.13
N SER A 370 7.04 4.73 21.91
CA SER A 370 5.77 4.55 22.59
C SER A 370 6.00 4.63 24.09
N ASP A 371 5.03 5.18 24.83
CA ASP A 371 5.09 5.33 26.30
C ASP A 371 5.09 3.99 27.05
N PHE A 372 4.96 2.88 26.33
CA PHE A 372 4.93 1.54 26.88
C PHE A 372 5.68 0.54 26.00
N GLY A 373 6.19 -0.51 26.63
CA GLY A 373 6.87 -1.59 25.94
C GLY A 373 5.93 -2.40 25.02
N PRO A 374 6.47 -3.06 23.99
CA PRO A 374 5.68 -3.80 22.99
C PRO A 374 4.81 -4.90 23.60
N VAL A 375 5.19 -5.46 24.77
CA VAL A 375 4.41 -6.45 25.52
C VAL A 375 3.01 -5.94 25.86
N ARG A 376 2.84 -4.64 26.13
CA ARG A 376 1.50 -4.09 26.43
C ARG A 376 0.57 -4.15 25.22
N LYS A 377 1.09 -4.13 23.98
CA LYS A 377 0.29 -4.34 22.76
C LYS A 377 -0.19 -5.79 22.60
N THR A 378 0.35 -6.75 23.35
CA THR A 378 -0.10 -8.14 23.30
C THR A 378 -1.20 -8.43 24.32
N ILE A 379 -1.49 -7.53 25.27
CA ILE A 379 -2.59 -7.72 26.22
C ILE A 379 -3.91 -7.49 25.47
N LEU A 380 -4.81 -8.48 25.51
CA LEU A 380 -6.14 -8.37 24.93
C LEU A 380 -6.99 -7.45 25.79
N ALA A 381 -7.79 -6.61 25.13
CA ALA A 381 -8.77 -5.78 25.82
C ALA A 381 -9.87 -6.69 26.43
N PRO A 382 -10.50 -6.31 27.55
CA PRO A 382 -11.55 -7.12 28.20
C PRO A 382 -12.69 -7.50 27.26
N GLU A 383 -13.10 -6.58 26.37
CA GLU A 383 -14.10 -6.80 25.33
C GLU A 383 -13.73 -7.99 24.44
N ILE A 384 -12.44 -8.10 24.10
CA ILE A 384 -11.90 -9.11 23.19
C ILE A 384 -11.81 -10.46 23.89
N VAL A 385 -11.44 -10.48 25.17
CA VAL A 385 -11.41 -11.71 25.97
C VAL A 385 -12.82 -12.28 26.10
N ALA A 386 -13.79 -11.45 26.47
CA ALA A 386 -15.18 -11.89 26.56
C ALA A 386 -15.76 -12.35 25.22
N LEU A 387 -15.39 -11.68 24.12
CA LEU A 387 -15.76 -12.11 22.78
C LEU A 387 -15.14 -13.46 22.42
N GLN A 388 -13.86 -13.67 22.76
CA GLN A 388 -13.20 -14.96 22.55
C GLN A 388 -13.90 -16.07 23.32
N ASP A 389 -14.26 -15.82 24.58
CA ASP A 389 -14.97 -16.77 25.42
C ASP A 389 -16.38 -17.06 24.87
N ALA A 390 -17.10 -16.04 24.42
CA ALA A 390 -18.42 -16.18 23.80
C ALA A 390 -18.36 -17.06 22.54
N VAL A 391 -17.41 -16.81 21.64
CA VAL A 391 -17.23 -17.62 20.42
C VAL A 391 -16.75 -19.04 20.74
N ALA A 392 -15.93 -19.23 21.77
CA ALA A 392 -15.44 -20.55 22.16
C ALA A 392 -16.52 -21.41 22.85
N THR A 393 -17.48 -20.76 23.52
CA THR A 393 -18.60 -21.44 24.22
C THR A 393 -19.83 -21.64 23.35
N GLN A 394 -19.90 -20.99 22.19
CA GLN A 394 -20.87 -21.32 21.15
C GLN A 394 -20.68 -22.79 20.74
N VAL A 395 -21.69 -23.60 21.00
CA VAL A 395 -21.77 -24.95 20.42
C VAL A 395 -21.70 -24.75 18.91
N PRO A 396 -20.79 -25.44 18.18
CA PRO A 396 -20.77 -25.36 16.72
C PRO A 396 -22.20 -25.58 16.23
N ASN A 397 -22.69 -24.72 15.35
CA ASN A 397 -24.03 -24.87 14.80
C ASN A 397 -24.22 -26.29 14.28
N GLU A 398 -25.47 -26.71 14.08
CA GLU A 398 -25.77 -28.00 13.45
C GLU A 398 -25.02 -28.22 12.12
N GLN A 399 -24.50 -27.13 11.53
CA GLN A 399 -23.68 -27.09 10.32
C GLN A 399 -22.15 -27.25 10.55
N GLY A 400 -21.65 -27.45 11.77
CA GLY A 400 -20.23 -27.75 12.04
C GLY A 400 -19.25 -26.57 12.05
N LEU A 401 -19.69 -25.33 11.78
CA LEU A 401 -18.91 -24.11 11.94
C LEU A 401 -19.55 -23.19 13.00
N PRO A 402 -18.74 -22.42 13.76
CA PRO A 402 -19.28 -21.37 14.62
C PRO A 402 -19.86 -20.21 13.82
N GLY A 403 -20.79 -19.48 14.42
CA GLY A 403 -21.27 -18.21 13.92
C GLY A 403 -20.17 -17.17 13.76
N ARG A 404 -20.42 -16.19 12.90
CA ARG A 404 -19.53 -15.06 12.67
C ARG A 404 -19.78 -13.93 13.66
N VAL A 405 -18.80 -13.04 13.73
CA VAL A 405 -18.83 -11.84 14.58
C VAL A 405 -19.13 -10.61 13.73
N TYR A 406 -20.01 -9.74 14.21
CA TYR A 406 -20.17 -8.38 13.72
C TYR A 406 -19.58 -7.39 14.72
N ASN A 407 -18.43 -6.80 14.39
CA ASN A 407 -17.80 -5.74 15.16
C ASN A 407 -18.11 -4.37 14.55
N GLU A 408 -18.99 -3.60 15.19
CA GLU A 408 -19.33 -2.24 14.77
C GLU A 408 -18.26 -1.24 15.22
N PHE A 409 -17.01 -1.51 14.83
CA PHE A 409 -15.81 -0.73 15.18
C PHE A 409 -15.58 -0.54 16.69
N ARG A 410 -16.03 -1.48 17.51
CA ARG A 410 -15.90 -1.43 18.98
C ARG A 410 -14.54 -1.93 19.47
N VAL A 411 -13.91 -2.83 18.72
CA VAL A 411 -12.53 -3.31 18.96
C VAL A 411 -11.65 -3.08 17.74
N TYR A 412 -10.32 -3.05 17.95
CA TYR A 412 -9.34 -2.79 16.89
C TYR A 412 -9.41 -3.84 15.77
N GLU A 413 -9.18 -3.39 14.53
CA GLU A 413 -9.66 -4.09 13.34
C GLU A 413 -8.97 -5.46 13.05
N ASP A 414 -7.75 -5.69 13.56
CA ASP A 414 -6.99 -6.94 13.32
C ASP A 414 -7.19 -8.02 14.42
N TYR A 415 -8.11 -7.81 15.37
CA TYR A 415 -8.34 -8.75 16.47
C TYR A 415 -8.74 -10.15 15.98
N ALA A 416 -9.58 -10.21 14.93
CA ALA A 416 -10.14 -11.45 14.41
C ALA A 416 -9.05 -12.41 13.92
N MET A 417 -8.04 -11.86 13.23
CA MET A 417 -6.88 -12.62 12.75
C MET A 417 -6.06 -13.23 13.88
N ARG A 418 -5.99 -12.53 15.03
CA ARG A 418 -5.24 -12.99 16.20
C ARG A 418 -5.96 -14.12 16.94
N LEU A 419 -7.29 -14.09 16.98
CA LEU A 419 -8.10 -15.06 17.71
C LEU A 419 -8.54 -16.25 16.83
N GLY A 420 -8.43 -16.12 15.51
CA GLY A 420 -8.97 -17.11 14.57
C GLY A 420 -10.49 -17.11 14.50
N VAL A 421 -11.13 -15.98 14.82
CA VAL A 421 -12.58 -15.78 14.68
C VAL A 421 -12.89 -15.13 13.34
N GLU A 422 -14.06 -15.42 12.78
CA GLU A 422 -14.48 -14.83 11.51
C GLU A 422 -15.35 -13.59 11.75
N ASP A 423 -14.78 -12.42 11.44
CA ASP A 423 -15.46 -11.14 11.48
C ASP A 423 -15.99 -10.77 10.08
N VAL A 424 -17.26 -10.36 10.00
CA VAL A 424 -17.91 -10.04 8.71
C VAL A 424 -17.47 -8.69 8.12
N TRP A 425 -16.88 -7.81 8.92
CA TRP A 425 -16.45 -6.47 8.52
C TRP A 425 -14.97 -6.43 8.14
N GLY A 426 -14.08 -6.85 9.05
CA GLY A 426 -12.63 -6.88 8.91
C GLY A 426 -11.93 -5.51 8.78
N SER A 427 -10.60 -5.50 8.92
CA SER A 427 -9.73 -4.29 8.80
C SER A 427 -9.37 -3.89 7.38
N SER A 428 -9.44 -4.84 6.44
CA SER A 428 -8.89 -4.62 5.11
C SER A 428 -9.72 -3.61 4.31
N PRO A 429 -9.09 -2.58 3.72
CA PRO A 429 -9.74 -1.69 2.77
C PRO A 429 -9.91 -2.35 1.38
N LEU A 430 -9.38 -3.55 1.19
CA LEU A 430 -9.51 -4.35 -0.04
C LEU A 430 -10.74 -5.25 0.10
N ARG A 431 -11.90 -4.71 -0.27
CA ARG A 431 -13.19 -5.43 -0.23
C ARG A 431 -13.78 -5.56 -1.62
N LEU A 432 -14.48 -6.66 -1.86
CA LEU A 432 -15.31 -6.82 -3.05
C LEU A 432 -16.44 -5.79 -3.02
N ALA A 433 -16.72 -5.14 -4.16
CA ALA A 433 -17.75 -4.11 -4.26
C ALA A 433 -19.12 -4.64 -3.84
N ARG A 434 -19.44 -5.86 -4.27
CA ARG A 434 -20.71 -6.54 -4.00
C ARG A 434 -20.91 -6.89 -2.52
N TYR A 435 -19.85 -7.38 -1.86
CA TYR A 435 -19.89 -7.63 -0.42
C TYR A 435 -19.99 -6.34 0.38
N ALA A 436 -19.26 -5.30 -0.03
CA ALA A 436 -19.30 -4.00 0.63
C ALA A 436 -20.69 -3.34 0.56
N ALA A 437 -21.47 -3.60 -0.49
CA ALA A 437 -22.83 -3.09 -0.64
C ALA A 437 -23.78 -3.61 0.47
N LEU A 438 -23.50 -4.76 1.09
CA LEU A 438 -24.27 -5.26 2.24
C LEU A 438 -24.06 -4.45 3.52
N PHE A 439 -23.12 -3.51 3.52
CA PHE A 439 -22.81 -2.63 4.65
C PHE A 439 -23.12 -1.15 4.36
N ASP A 440 -23.64 -0.85 3.17
CA ASP A 440 -24.01 0.50 2.74
C ASP A 440 -25.53 0.61 2.65
N ASN A 441 -26.16 1.26 3.64
CA ASN A 441 -27.61 1.45 3.73
C ASN A 441 -28.45 0.16 3.60
N PHE A 442 -27.94 -0.97 4.11
CA PHE A 442 -28.61 -2.27 4.09
C PHE A 442 -29.14 -2.65 5.50
N PRO A 443 -30.32 -3.30 5.62
CA PRO A 443 -30.86 -3.73 6.92
C PRO A 443 -29.94 -4.69 7.67
N LEU A 444 -29.54 -4.33 8.89
CA LEU A 444 -28.53 -5.05 9.66
C LEU A 444 -28.97 -6.47 10.03
N ASP A 445 -30.22 -6.67 10.40
CA ASP A 445 -30.83 -8.00 10.67
C ASP A 445 -30.62 -8.95 9.51
N ARG A 446 -30.91 -8.48 8.30
CA ARG A 446 -30.80 -9.34 7.13
C ARG A 446 -29.35 -9.54 6.70
N MET A 447 -28.49 -8.54 6.92
CA MET A 447 -27.04 -8.71 6.70
C MET A 447 -26.48 -9.75 7.67
N TRP A 448 -26.86 -9.71 8.95
CA TRP A 448 -26.47 -10.70 9.95
C TRP A 448 -26.94 -12.11 9.55
N ARG A 449 -28.18 -12.25 9.07
CA ARG A 449 -28.72 -13.51 8.55
C ARG A 449 -27.95 -14.05 7.36
N LEU A 450 -27.72 -13.24 6.34
CA LEU A 450 -27.00 -13.63 5.12
C LEU A 450 -25.53 -14.00 5.38
N THR A 451 -24.91 -13.36 6.37
CA THR A 451 -23.48 -13.56 6.68
C THR A 451 -23.24 -14.54 7.83
N GLY A 452 -24.29 -15.09 8.42
CA GLY A 452 -24.19 -16.06 9.51
C GLY A 452 -23.62 -15.47 10.80
N VAL A 453 -23.98 -14.22 11.14
CA VAL A 453 -23.55 -13.55 12.37
C VAL A 453 -24.34 -14.11 13.55
N GLU A 454 -23.66 -14.40 14.65
CA GLU A 454 -24.29 -14.81 15.91
C GLU A 454 -23.81 -14.00 17.11
N THR A 455 -22.63 -13.39 16.97
CA THR A 455 -22.03 -12.57 18.02
C THR A 455 -21.94 -11.13 17.52
N VAL A 456 -22.52 -10.20 18.28
CA VAL A 456 -22.58 -8.79 17.91
C VAL A 456 -21.87 -7.96 18.97
N LEU A 457 -20.91 -7.15 18.54
CA LEU A 457 -20.24 -6.16 19.36
C LEU A 457 -20.64 -4.76 18.87
N THR A 458 -21.45 -4.05 19.67
CA THR A 458 -22.10 -2.80 19.27
C THR A 458 -22.09 -1.78 20.40
N TRP A 459 -22.54 -0.56 20.11
CA TRP A 459 -22.83 0.49 21.09
C TRP A 459 -24.30 0.50 21.53
N ARG A 460 -25.16 -0.34 20.92
CA ARG A 460 -26.59 -0.45 21.24
C ARG A 460 -26.80 -1.44 22.37
N ARG A 461 -27.55 -1.02 23.41
CA ARG A 461 -27.91 -1.88 24.55
C ARG A 461 -28.97 -2.93 24.20
N GLU A 462 -29.90 -2.58 23.33
CA GLU A 462 -30.96 -3.45 22.84
C GLU A 462 -30.83 -3.57 21.33
N LEU A 463 -30.98 -4.79 20.82
CA LEU A 463 -30.95 -5.10 19.40
C LEU A 463 -32.38 -5.28 18.88
N PHE A 464 -32.57 -5.03 17.59
CA PHE A 464 -33.85 -5.26 16.90
C PHE A 464 -34.15 -6.76 16.72
N GLU A 465 -33.12 -7.61 16.73
CA GLU A 465 -33.27 -9.07 16.78
C GLU A 465 -33.25 -9.58 18.23
N PRO A 466 -33.96 -10.68 18.54
CA PRO A 466 -33.84 -11.37 19.81
C PRO A 466 -32.38 -11.66 20.14
N SER A 467 -31.92 -11.21 21.29
CA SER A 467 -30.54 -11.40 21.71
C SER A 467 -30.41 -11.51 23.23
N THR A 468 -29.35 -12.20 23.65
CA THR A 468 -28.90 -12.24 25.03
C THR A 468 -27.71 -11.31 25.18
N LEU A 469 -27.78 -10.41 26.15
CA LEU A 469 -26.67 -9.55 26.51
C LEU A 469 -25.68 -10.35 27.36
N LEU A 470 -24.46 -10.54 26.86
CA LEU A 470 -23.42 -11.34 27.51
C LEU A 470 -22.53 -10.49 28.41
N ALA A 471 -22.17 -9.29 27.98
CA ALA A 471 -21.30 -8.40 28.73
C ALA A 471 -21.46 -6.92 28.34
N GLU A 472 -21.14 -6.03 29.27
CA GLU A 472 -21.13 -4.58 29.09
C GLU A 472 -19.74 -4.04 29.44
N PHE A 473 -19.21 -3.14 28.61
CA PHE A 473 -17.89 -2.54 28.78
C PHE A 473 -17.99 -1.02 28.68
N PRO A 474 -18.13 -0.31 29.81
CA PRO A 474 -18.16 1.14 29.83
C PRO A 474 -16.82 1.71 29.32
N GLN A 475 -16.89 2.60 28.33
CA GLN A 475 -15.76 3.35 27.80
C GLN A 475 -15.91 4.84 28.14
N ALA A 476 -14.90 5.65 27.80
CA ALA A 476 -14.88 7.07 28.18
C ALA A 476 -16.01 7.89 27.52
N THR A 477 -16.44 7.51 26.31
CA THR A 477 -17.42 8.25 25.50
C THR A 477 -18.75 7.54 25.35
N ASP A 478 -18.75 6.21 25.40
CA ASP A 478 -19.92 5.35 25.20
C ASP A 478 -19.70 3.99 25.87
N THR A 479 -20.60 3.04 25.67
CA THR A 479 -20.49 1.68 26.23
C THR A 479 -20.51 0.67 25.10
N THR A 480 -19.61 -0.31 25.16
CA THR A 480 -19.62 -1.45 24.24
C THR A 480 -20.44 -2.57 24.86
N TYR A 481 -21.38 -3.11 24.10
CA TYR A 481 -22.22 -4.25 24.48
C TYR A 481 -21.87 -5.45 23.62
N LEU A 482 -21.71 -6.61 24.27
CA LEU A 482 -21.50 -7.90 23.63
C LEU A 482 -22.80 -8.70 23.71
N HIS A 483 -23.36 -9.05 22.56
CA HIS A 483 -24.59 -9.80 22.42
C HIS A 483 -24.31 -11.15 21.75
N ALA A 484 -25.02 -12.19 22.21
CA ALA A 484 -25.27 -13.38 21.41
C ALA A 484 -26.70 -13.32 20.89
N LEU A 485 -26.86 -13.37 19.57
CA LEU A 485 -28.17 -13.43 18.94
C LEU A 485 -28.87 -14.72 19.40
N SER A 486 -30.11 -14.56 19.87
CA SER A 486 -30.94 -15.67 20.31
C SER A 486 -31.52 -16.31 19.08
N VAL A 487 -30.86 -17.36 18.61
CA VAL A 487 -31.26 -18.18 17.47
C VAL A 487 -32.37 -19.11 17.97
N PRO A 488 -33.67 -18.87 17.65
CA PRO A 488 -34.76 -19.69 18.18
C PRO A 488 -34.73 -21.11 17.57
N ASP A 489 -34.25 -21.22 16.32
CA ASP A 489 -33.99 -22.46 15.59
C ASP A 489 -32.64 -22.36 14.86
N ALA A 490 -31.89 -23.47 14.78
CA ALA A 490 -30.54 -23.61 14.19
C ALA A 490 -30.38 -23.16 12.72
N THR A 491 -31.45 -22.65 12.11
CA THR A 491 -31.59 -22.16 10.73
C THR A 491 -31.68 -20.63 10.62
N THR A 492 -31.62 -19.88 11.74
CA THR A 492 -31.87 -18.42 11.71
C THR A 492 -30.77 -17.65 10.95
N ASN A 493 -29.49 -17.94 11.23
CA ASN A 493 -28.33 -17.31 10.57
C ASN A 493 -27.36 -18.37 10.01
N PRO A 494 -27.76 -19.11 8.96
CA PRO A 494 -27.00 -20.26 8.49
C PRO A 494 -25.72 -19.86 7.75
N ARG A 495 -24.71 -20.73 7.83
CA ARG A 495 -23.47 -20.60 7.05
C ARG A 495 -23.61 -21.18 5.64
N ALA A 496 -24.55 -22.11 5.45
CA ALA A 496 -25.02 -22.58 4.15
C ALA A 496 -26.47 -23.06 4.24
N TRP A 497 -27.26 -22.93 3.19
CA TRP A 497 -28.66 -23.35 3.18
C TRP A 497 -29.11 -23.74 1.78
N PHE A 498 -30.14 -24.57 1.71
CA PHE A 498 -30.79 -24.93 0.45
C PHE A 498 -31.97 -24.01 0.19
N VAL A 499 -32.16 -23.64 -1.08
CA VAL A 499 -33.29 -22.79 -1.50
C VAL A 499 -34.28 -23.57 -2.36
N SER A 500 -35.55 -23.16 -2.29
CA SER A 500 -36.69 -23.75 -3.01
C SER A 500 -37.03 -23.00 -4.30
N ALA A 501 -36.54 -21.77 -4.47
CA ALA A 501 -36.80 -20.96 -5.65
C ALA A 501 -35.57 -20.19 -6.11
N LEU A 502 -35.35 -20.16 -7.42
CA LEU A 502 -34.32 -19.37 -8.07
C LEU A 502 -34.95 -18.28 -8.92
N ARG A 503 -34.45 -17.06 -8.79
CA ARG A 503 -34.91 -15.90 -9.57
C ARG A 503 -33.74 -15.23 -10.28
N PRO A 504 -33.89 -14.82 -11.55
CA PRO A 504 -32.87 -14.01 -12.20
C PRO A 504 -32.95 -12.56 -11.71
N GLY A 505 -31.80 -11.89 -11.57
CA GLY A 505 -31.79 -10.47 -11.18
C GLY A 505 -30.45 -9.78 -11.42
N THR A 506 -30.50 -8.48 -11.72
CA THR A 506 -29.30 -7.62 -11.81
C THR A 506 -28.77 -7.30 -10.41
N ASP A 507 -27.49 -6.93 -10.28
CA ASP A 507 -26.86 -6.67 -8.98
C ASP A 507 -27.65 -5.65 -8.12
N GLU A 508 -28.17 -4.57 -8.72
CA GLU A 508 -28.98 -3.55 -8.03
C GLU A 508 -30.36 -4.08 -7.59
N ALA A 509 -31.06 -4.77 -8.49
CA ALA A 509 -32.36 -5.36 -8.18
C ALA A 509 -32.25 -6.46 -7.11
N VAL A 510 -31.18 -7.27 -7.17
CA VAL A 510 -30.90 -8.29 -6.16
C VAL A 510 -30.52 -7.66 -4.83
N LEU A 511 -29.72 -6.59 -4.79
CA LEU A 511 -29.41 -5.90 -3.53
C LEU A 511 -30.69 -5.39 -2.84
N ALA A 512 -31.60 -4.77 -3.60
CA ALA A 512 -32.88 -4.29 -3.10
C ALA A 512 -33.82 -5.43 -2.69
N ALA A 513 -33.93 -6.47 -3.52
CA ALA A 513 -34.78 -7.64 -3.26
C ALA A 513 -34.25 -8.52 -2.13
N LEU A 514 -32.93 -8.55 -1.94
CA LEU A 514 -32.36 -8.96 -0.68
C LEU A 514 -32.93 -7.99 0.33
N ALA A 515 -32.53 -6.73 0.47
CA ALA A 515 -32.97 -5.83 1.56
C ALA A 515 -34.46 -5.86 1.99
N ASP A 516 -35.40 -6.20 1.10
CA ASP A 516 -36.83 -6.39 1.37
C ASP A 516 -37.16 -7.57 2.32
N HIS A 517 -37.87 -7.30 3.42
CA HIS A 517 -38.39 -8.29 4.36
C HIS A 517 -39.52 -9.16 3.81
N ALA A 518 -40.13 -8.80 2.68
CA ALA A 518 -41.12 -9.63 2.01
C ALA A 518 -40.52 -10.87 1.32
N ILE A 519 -39.20 -10.89 1.11
CA ILE A 519 -38.48 -12.01 0.53
C ILE A 519 -37.89 -12.89 1.63
N ASP A 520 -38.29 -14.17 1.66
CA ASP A 520 -37.66 -15.14 2.54
C ASP A 520 -36.31 -15.60 1.98
N LEU A 521 -35.24 -15.19 2.68
CA LEU A 521 -33.86 -15.53 2.36
C LEU A 521 -33.54 -17.03 2.47
N ALA A 522 -34.32 -17.80 3.24
CA ALA A 522 -34.13 -19.25 3.32
C ALA A 522 -34.70 -19.98 2.10
N GLU A 523 -35.69 -19.40 1.41
CA GLU A 523 -36.41 -20.07 0.32
C GLU A 523 -36.00 -19.58 -1.06
N VAL A 524 -35.63 -18.32 -1.20
CA VAL A 524 -35.37 -17.69 -2.50
C VAL A 524 -33.90 -17.30 -2.62
N ALA A 525 -33.24 -17.76 -3.70
CA ALA A 525 -31.94 -17.23 -4.12
C ALA A 525 -32.02 -16.56 -5.49
N PHE A 526 -31.11 -15.63 -5.71
CA PHE A 526 -30.97 -14.89 -6.95
C PHE A 526 -29.71 -15.26 -7.71
N LEU A 527 -29.86 -15.48 -9.02
CA LEU A 527 -28.76 -15.75 -9.93
C LEU A 527 -28.63 -14.61 -10.98
N PRO A 528 -27.42 -14.37 -11.50
CA PRO A 528 -27.23 -13.42 -12.60
C PRO A 528 -28.07 -13.82 -13.82
N PRO A 529 -28.59 -12.84 -14.61
CA PRO A 529 -29.42 -13.14 -15.78
C PRO A 529 -28.68 -13.93 -16.88
N GLU A 530 -27.36 -13.85 -16.89
CA GLU A 530 -26.47 -14.62 -17.78
C GLU A 530 -26.44 -16.11 -17.41
N THR A 531 -26.73 -16.44 -16.16
CA THR A 531 -26.71 -17.82 -15.63
C THR A 531 -28.10 -18.44 -15.62
N LEU A 532 -29.13 -17.66 -15.28
CA LEU A 532 -30.52 -18.09 -15.23
C LEU A 532 -31.39 -17.11 -16.02
N SER A 533 -32.16 -17.61 -16.97
CA SER A 533 -33.00 -16.78 -17.85
C SER A 533 -34.44 -16.62 -17.37
N SER A 534 -34.93 -17.51 -16.51
CA SER A 534 -36.31 -17.50 -16.02
C SER A 534 -36.37 -18.07 -14.60
N ALA A 535 -37.36 -17.63 -13.82
CA ALA A 535 -37.53 -18.12 -12.46
C ALA A 535 -37.84 -19.63 -12.47
N THR A 536 -37.25 -20.35 -11.53
CA THR A 536 -37.36 -21.81 -11.42
C THR A 536 -37.66 -22.19 -9.98
N THR A 537 -38.68 -23.01 -9.77
CA THR A 537 -38.96 -23.63 -8.48
C THR A 537 -38.28 -24.99 -8.40
N LEU A 538 -37.52 -25.20 -7.33
CA LEU A 538 -36.88 -26.44 -6.96
C LEU A 538 -37.75 -27.16 -5.94
N ARG A 539 -37.70 -28.50 -5.96
CA ARG A 539 -38.41 -29.30 -4.96
C ARG A 539 -37.54 -29.41 -3.72
N THR A 540 -38.09 -29.02 -2.58
CA THR A 540 -37.45 -29.21 -1.27
C THR A 540 -37.83 -30.55 -0.66
N GLY A 541 -36.85 -31.19 -0.03
CA GLY A 541 -37.02 -32.44 0.71
C GLY A 541 -36.11 -32.41 1.94
N GLU A 542 -35.99 -33.54 2.66
CA GLU A 542 -35.05 -33.62 3.77
C GLU A 542 -33.62 -33.32 3.30
N GLN A 543 -33.01 -32.35 3.97
CA GLN A 543 -31.72 -31.78 3.61
C GLN A 543 -30.87 -31.56 4.87
N MET A 544 -29.58 -31.84 4.75
CA MET A 544 -28.59 -31.64 5.80
C MET A 544 -27.29 -31.15 5.18
N VAL A 545 -26.65 -30.19 5.83
CA VAL A 545 -25.38 -29.59 5.41
C VAL A 545 -24.45 -29.50 6.61
N LEU A 546 -23.24 -30.04 6.46
CA LEU A 546 -22.14 -29.92 7.41
C LEU A 546 -20.94 -29.28 6.71
N LEU A 547 -20.41 -28.24 7.33
CA LEU A 547 -19.31 -27.43 6.86
C LEU A 547 -18.09 -27.63 7.77
N ARG A 548 -16.92 -27.74 7.17
CA ARG A 548 -15.65 -27.79 7.88
C ARG A 548 -14.60 -26.96 7.15
N ARG A 549 -14.10 -25.91 7.81
CA ARG A 549 -13.03 -25.07 7.26
C ARG A 549 -11.70 -25.81 7.35
N LEU A 550 -11.11 -26.14 6.19
CA LEU A 550 -9.81 -26.80 6.11
C LEU A 550 -8.66 -25.78 6.08
N SER A 551 -8.89 -24.63 5.43
CA SER A 551 -7.97 -23.49 5.34
C SER A 551 -8.74 -22.23 4.92
N PRO A 552 -8.15 -21.02 4.94
CA PRO A 552 -8.83 -19.80 4.48
C PRO A 552 -9.37 -19.88 3.04
N GLN A 553 -8.78 -20.73 2.20
CA GLN A 553 -9.11 -20.92 0.79
C GLN A 553 -9.79 -22.28 0.49
N ALA A 554 -10.16 -23.06 1.51
CA ALA A 554 -10.76 -24.37 1.31
C ALA A 554 -11.80 -24.73 2.38
N LEU A 555 -12.98 -25.11 1.93
CA LEU A 555 -14.12 -25.52 2.74
C LEU A 555 -14.54 -26.93 2.32
N GLN A 556 -14.58 -27.86 3.27
CA GLN A 556 -15.18 -29.16 3.07
C GLN A 556 -16.67 -29.07 3.40
N ILE A 557 -17.49 -29.60 2.50
CA ILE A 557 -18.94 -29.57 2.59
C ILE A 557 -19.43 -31.01 2.48
N HIS A 558 -20.16 -31.47 3.49
CA HIS A 558 -20.90 -32.71 3.46
C HIS A 558 -22.40 -32.37 3.35
N VAL A 559 -23.07 -32.97 2.39
CA VAL A 559 -24.48 -32.72 2.10
C VAL A 559 -25.23 -34.03 1.93
N ARG A 560 -26.44 -34.05 2.45
CA ARG A 560 -27.45 -35.07 2.19
C ARG A 560 -28.71 -34.37 1.70
N SER A 561 -29.17 -34.68 0.50
CA SER A 561 -30.39 -34.11 -0.06
C SER A 561 -31.23 -35.18 -0.73
N ALA A 562 -32.52 -35.25 -0.42
CA ALA A 562 -33.44 -36.19 -1.05
C ALA A 562 -33.67 -35.90 -2.55
N GLN A 563 -33.52 -34.64 -2.96
CA GLN A 563 -33.75 -34.18 -4.34
C GLN A 563 -32.63 -33.26 -4.81
N GLU A 564 -32.57 -32.98 -6.11
CA GLU A 564 -31.67 -31.95 -6.64
C GLU A 564 -32.09 -30.58 -6.11
N GLY A 565 -31.12 -29.81 -5.62
CA GLY A 565 -31.37 -28.51 -5.01
C GLY A 565 -30.18 -27.57 -5.11
N MET A 566 -30.44 -26.27 -4.95
CA MET A 566 -29.39 -25.26 -4.95
C MET A 566 -28.94 -25.00 -3.51
N LEU A 567 -27.66 -25.24 -3.24
CA LEU A 567 -27.00 -24.89 -1.98
C LEU A 567 -26.37 -23.52 -2.12
N VAL A 568 -26.77 -22.58 -1.26
CA VAL A 568 -26.11 -21.29 -1.06
C VAL A 568 -25.12 -21.44 0.10
N VAL A 569 -23.89 -20.98 -0.10
CA VAL A 569 -22.82 -20.98 0.89
C VAL A 569 -22.44 -19.52 1.14
N SER A 570 -22.50 -19.09 2.41
CA SER A 570 -22.20 -17.72 2.84
C SER A 570 -20.69 -17.42 2.79
N GLU A 571 -20.06 -17.60 1.64
CA GLU A 571 -18.66 -17.27 1.36
C GLU A 571 -18.61 -16.37 0.12
N ASN A 572 -17.64 -15.46 0.08
CA ASN A 572 -17.53 -14.50 -1.01
C ASN A 572 -17.12 -15.17 -2.32
N TRP A 573 -17.97 -15.01 -3.35
CA TRP A 573 -17.71 -15.46 -4.70
C TRP A 573 -16.71 -14.55 -5.40
N MET A 574 -15.70 -15.19 -6.00
CA MET A 574 -14.73 -14.62 -6.92
C MET A 574 -14.39 -15.67 -7.99
N PRO A 575 -13.95 -15.26 -9.18
CA PRO A 575 -13.42 -16.20 -10.18
C PRO A 575 -12.27 -17.03 -9.58
N GLY A 576 -12.36 -18.35 -9.73
CA GLY A 576 -11.35 -19.30 -9.23
C GLY A 576 -11.84 -20.30 -8.18
N TRP A 577 -13.04 -20.13 -7.61
CA TRP A 577 -13.67 -21.17 -6.79
C TRP A 577 -14.03 -22.39 -7.65
N ARG A 578 -13.62 -23.58 -7.20
CA ARG A 578 -13.92 -24.85 -7.88
C ARG A 578 -14.10 -25.98 -6.87
N VAL A 579 -14.81 -27.03 -7.26
CA VAL A 579 -14.87 -28.27 -6.50
C VAL A 579 -13.67 -29.13 -6.87
N ASP A 580 -12.75 -29.30 -5.92
CA ASP A 580 -11.44 -29.95 -6.10
C ASP A 580 -11.55 -31.48 -6.04
N SER A 581 -12.38 -31.97 -5.11
CA SER A 581 -12.65 -33.40 -4.93
C SER A 581 -14.07 -33.60 -4.44
N PHE A 582 -14.69 -34.70 -4.84
CA PHE A 582 -15.98 -35.14 -4.33
C PHE A 582 -16.00 -36.65 -4.12
N THR A 583 -16.84 -37.10 -3.20
CA THR A 583 -17.08 -38.51 -2.90
C THR A 583 -18.57 -38.69 -2.68
N CYS A 584 -19.20 -39.53 -3.50
CA CYS A 584 -20.58 -39.91 -3.31
C CYS A 584 -20.66 -41.05 -2.29
N LEU A 585 -21.51 -40.90 -1.29
CA LEU A 585 -21.74 -41.89 -0.25
C LEU A 585 -22.98 -42.75 -0.52
N SER A 586 -23.86 -42.30 -1.42
CA SER A 586 -25.03 -43.06 -1.92
C SER A 586 -25.10 -43.07 -3.45
N PRO A 587 -25.52 -44.19 -4.08
CA PRO A 587 -25.65 -44.29 -5.53
C PRO A 587 -26.88 -43.51 -6.01
N SER A 588 -26.67 -42.30 -6.50
CA SER A 588 -27.67 -41.52 -7.27
C SER A 588 -27.27 -41.45 -8.75
N PRO A 589 -28.20 -41.16 -9.70
CA PRO A 589 -27.91 -41.18 -11.14
C PRO A 589 -26.69 -40.38 -11.64
N PRO A 590 -26.29 -39.23 -11.03
CA PRO A 590 -25.03 -38.58 -11.37
C PRO A 590 -23.82 -39.31 -10.76
N CYS A 591 -23.91 -39.79 -9.52
CA CYS A 591 -22.86 -40.61 -8.88
C CYS A 591 -22.64 -41.97 -9.55
N ALA A 592 -23.63 -42.49 -10.27
CA ALA A 592 -23.53 -43.75 -11.02
C ALA A 592 -22.83 -43.59 -12.39
N ARG A 593 -22.72 -42.36 -12.92
CA ARG A 593 -22.14 -42.07 -14.24
C ARG A 593 -20.72 -41.50 -14.21
N THR A 594 -20.20 -41.19 -13.03
CA THR A 594 -18.88 -40.56 -12.88
C THR A 594 -17.90 -41.54 -12.25
N THR A 595 -16.97 -42.04 -13.06
CA THR A 595 -15.76 -42.71 -12.56
C THR A 595 -14.81 -41.68 -11.94
N SER A 596 -14.08 -42.08 -10.90
CA SER A 596 -13.18 -41.21 -10.14
C SER A 596 -12.26 -40.37 -11.04
N GLY A 597 -12.39 -39.04 -10.97
CA GLY A 597 -11.49 -38.09 -11.63
C GLY A 597 -12.10 -37.22 -12.73
N ASP A 598 -13.34 -37.46 -13.15
CA ASP A 598 -14.01 -36.59 -14.14
C ASP A 598 -14.72 -35.40 -13.45
N GLU A 599 -14.58 -34.19 -14.03
CA GLU A 599 -15.32 -32.99 -13.60
C GLU A 599 -16.83 -33.24 -13.74
N LEU A 600 -17.59 -33.08 -12.64
CA LEU A 600 -19.05 -33.02 -12.70
C LEU A 600 -19.45 -31.59 -13.09
N PRO A 601 -19.93 -31.33 -14.33
CA PRO A 601 -20.32 -29.98 -14.75
C PRO A 601 -21.43 -29.37 -13.88
N LEU A 602 -22.21 -30.19 -13.18
CA LEU A 602 -23.25 -29.77 -12.24
C LEU A 602 -22.70 -29.08 -10.97
N LEU A 603 -21.47 -29.36 -10.54
CA LEU A 603 -20.86 -28.81 -9.32
C LEU A 603 -20.04 -27.54 -9.59
N THR A 604 -20.49 -26.72 -10.53
CA THR A 604 -19.83 -25.45 -10.84
C THR A 604 -20.20 -24.41 -9.79
N ALA A 605 -19.20 -23.71 -9.23
CA ALA A 605 -19.43 -22.65 -8.26
C ALA A 605 -19.99 -21.39 -8.95
N LEU A 606 -21.28 -21.12 -8.74
CA LEU A 606 -22.00 -19.99 -9.30
C LEU A 606 -22.02 -18.82 -8.33
N ARG A 607 -22.11 -17.61 -8.89
CA ARG A 607 -22.40 -16.41 -8.09
C ARG A 607 -23.88 -16.39 -7.76
N THR A 608 -24.21 -16.30 -6.48
CA THR A 608 -25.58 -16.33 -5.97
C THR A 608 -25.77 -15.23 -4.93
N ASP A 609 -26.98 -14.66 -4.83
CA ASP A 609 -27.33 -13.65 -3.83
C ASP A 609 -26.29 -12.53 -3.74
N LEU A 610 -26.07 -11.89 -4.90
CA LEU A 610 -25.14 -10.80 -5.13
C LEU A 610 -23.65 -11.21 -5.04
N THR A 611 -23.21 -11.74 -3.90
CA THR A 611 -21.80 -11.96 -3.56
C THR A 611 -21.48 -13.37 -3.05
N PHE A 612 -22.46 -14.23 -2.82
CA PHE A 612 -22.26 -15.56 -2.24
C PHE A 612 -22.00 -16.64 -3.29
N ILE A 613 -21.54 -17.80 -2.82
CA ILE A 613 -21.30 -18.97 -3.67
C ILE A 613 -22.56 -19.83 -3.68
N GLY A 614 -22.98 -20.28 -4.85
CA GLY A 614 -24.03 -21.28 -4.99
C GLY A 614 -23.58 -22.49 -5.78
N LEU A 615 -24.08 -23.67 -5.43
CA LEU A 615 -23.81 -24.92 -6.13
C LEU A 615 -25.12 -25.70 -6.33
N VAL A 616 -25.30 -26.26 -7.52
CA VAL A 616 -26.39 -27.21 -7.78
C VAL A 616 -25.95 -28.58 -7.26
N ILE A 617 -26.60 -29.04 -6.20
CA ILE A 617 -26.30 -30.32 -5.55
C ILE A 617 -27.31 -31.36 -6.05
N PRO A 618 -26.83 -32.50 -6.60
CA PRO A 618 -27.71 -33.57 -7.00
C PRO A 618 -28.36 -34.28 -5.80
N ALA A 619 -29.44 -35.01 -6.05
CA ALA A 619 -30.00 -35.91 -5.04
C ALA A 619 -28.97 -36.94 -4.57
N GLY A 620 -28.97 -37.26 -3.28
CA GLY A 620 -28.08 -38.23 -2.64
C GLY A 620 -27.28 -37.65 -1.47
N GLU A 621 -26.31 -38.42 -1.02
CA GLU A 621 -25.36 -38.05 0.03
C GLU A 621 -23.96 -37.96 -0.56
N MET A 622 -23.28 -36.84 -0.35
CA MET A 622 -21.93 -36.62 -0.86
C MET A 622 -21.13 -35.67 0.01
N THR A 623 -19.81 -35.82 -0.06
CA THR A 623 -18.84 -34.90 0.54
C THR A 623 -17.96 -34.34 -0.56
N PHE A 624 -17.75 -33.02 -0.58
CA PHE A 624 -16.88 -32.37 -1.54
C PHE A 624 -16.07 -31.23 -0.93
N THR A 625 -14.96 -30.87 -1.56
CA THR A 625 -14.10 -29.77 -1.12
C THR A 625 -14.19 -28.61 -2.11
N LEU A 626 -14.74 -27.49 -1.65
CA LEU A 626 -14.75 -26.22 -2.36
C LEU A 626 -13.43 -25.49 -2.08
N ARG A 627 -12.66 -25.20 -3.13
CA ARG A 627 -11.32 -24.60 -3.01
C ARG A 627 -11.18 -23.39 -3.93
N TYR A 628 -10.60 -22.31 -3.40
CA TYR A 628 -10.27 -21.12 -4.17
C TYR A 628 -8.88 -21.28 -4.82
N GLN A 629 -8.88 -21.36 -6.15
CA GLN A 629 -7.70 -21.56 -6.98
C GLN A 629 -7.77 -20.64 -8.23
N PRO A 630 -7.55 -19.33 -8.10
CA PRO A 630 -7.63 -18.40 -9.22
C PRO A 630 -6.47 -18.58 -10.21
N MET A 631 -6.77 -18.65 -11.50
CA MET A 631 -5.75 -18.82 -12.55
C MET A 631 -4.75 -17.66 -12.60
N SER A 632 -5.17 -16.45 -12.23
CA SER A 632 -4.31 -15.26 -12.15
C SER A 632 -3.10 -15.47 -11.23
N VAL A 633 -3.30 -16.11 -10.07
CA VAL A 633 -2.24 -16.42 -9.10
C VAL A 633 -1.28 -17.47 -9.66
N TYR A 634 -1.80 -18.58 -10.19
CA TYR A 634 -0.96 -19.65 -10.76
C TYR A 634 -0.14 -19.18 -11.96
N LEU A 635 -0.77 -18.45 -12.89
CA LEU A 635 -0.08 -17.89 -14.06
C LEU A 635 0.99 -16.88 -13.61
N GLY A 636 0.65 -16.00 -12.66
CA GLY A 636 1.58 -15.01 -12.13
C GLY A 636 2.80 -15.66 -11.47
N LEU A 637 2.58 -16.64 -10.59
CA LEU A 637 3.63 -17.42 -9.94
C LEU A 637 4.49 -18.17 -10.96
N THR A 638 3.88 -18.79 -11.98
CA THR A 638 4.62 -19.51 -13.02
C THR A 638 5.51 -18.58 -13.83
N ILE A 639 5.00 -17.43 -14.27
CA ILE A 639 5.76 -16.44 -15.04
C ILE A 639 6.92 -15.89 -14.20
N SER A 640 6.65 -15.45 -12.97
CA SER A 640 7.69 -14.89 -12.09
C SER A 640 8.72 -15.95 -11.68
N GLY A 641 8.27 -17.17 -11.36
CA GLY A 641 9.14 -18.29 -10.98
C GLY A 641 10.05 -18.75 -12.12
N ALA A 642 9.49 -18.94 -13.33
CA ALA A 642 10.27 -19.29 -14.51
C ALA A 642 11.30 -18.20 -14.87
N THR A 643 10.91 -16.93 -14.73
CA THR A 643 11.80 -15.78 -14.96
C THR A 643 12.94 -15.73 -13.95
N ALA A 644 12.65 -15.92 -12.66
CA ALA A 644 13.65 -15.95 -11.61
C ALA A 644 14.62 -17.13 -11.78
N LEU A 645 14.11 -18.31 -12.14
CA LEU A 645 14.91 -19.50 -12.42
C LEU A 645 15.84 -19.27 -13.63
N LEU A 646 15.33 -18.68 -14.72
CA LEU A 646 16.14 -18.35 -15.89
C LEU A 646 17.26 -17.37 -15.54
N LEU A 647 16.97 -16.32 -14.76
CA LEU A 647 17.98 -15.38 -14.29
C LEU A 647 19.05 -16.07 -13.44
N LEU A 648 18.65 -16.97 -12.52
CA LEU A 648 19.58 -17.74 -11.70
C LEU A 648 20.51 -18.60 -12.57
N ILE A 649 19.95 -19.33 -13.54
CA ILE A 649 20.71 -20.17 -14.48
C ILE A 649 21.73 -19.31 -15.26
N VAL A 650 21.30 -18.16 -15.80
CA VAL A 650 22.19 -17.25 -16.54
C VAL A 650 23.30 -16.69 -15.64
N CYS A 651 22.99 -16.32 -14.40
CA CYS A 651 23.96 -15.85 -13.43
C CYS A 651 24.99 -16.92 -13.07
N LEU A 652 24.54 -18.15 -12.76
CA LEU A 652 25.40 -19.28 -12.44
C LEU A 652 26.30 -19.67 -13.62
N TRP A 653 25.76 -19.69 -14.83
CA TRP A 653 26.51 -19.97 -16.05
C TRP A 653 27.61 -18.94 -16.31
N ARG A 654 27.31 -17.64 -16.14
CA ARG A 654 28.29 -16.57 -16.26
C ARG A 654 29.36 -16.62 -15.16
N TRP A 655 28.97 -16.98 -13.93
CA TRP A 655 29.90 -17.14 -12.82
C TRP A 655 30.87 -18.29 -13.09
N ARG A 656 30.38 -19.48 -13.49
CA ARG A 656 31.21 -20.62 -13.88
C ARG A 656 32.23 -20.23 -14.96
N ARG A 657 31.79 -19.57 -16.03
CA ARG A 657 32.69 -19.12 -17.12
C ARG A 657 33.77 -18.13 -16.67
N ARG A 658 33.55 -17.37 -15.59
CA ARG A 658 34.54 -16.46 -15.01
C ARG A 658 35.50 -17.14 -14.05
N VAL A 659 35.09 -18.24 -13.43
CA VAL A 659 35.96 -19.03 -12.53
C VAL A 659 36.85 -19.99 -13.33
N THR A 660 36.38 -20.46 -14.49
CA THR A 660 37.14 -21.35 -15.39
C THR A 660 38.07 -20.60 -16.35
N ARG A 661 38.02 -19.27 -16.38
CA ARG A 661 38.94 -18.40 -17.11
C ARG A 661 39.85 -17.70 -16.11
#